data_AF-A0A4Q4NAM8-F1
#
_entry.id   AF-A0A4Q4NAM8-F1
#
_cell.length_a   1.000
_cell.length_b   1.000
_cell.length_c   1.000
_cell.angle_alpha   90.00
_cell.angle_beta   90.00
_cell.angle_gamma   90.00
#
_symmetry.space_group_name_H-M   'P 1'
#
loop_
_entity.id
_entity.type
_entity.pdbx_description
1 polymer ?
#
loop_
_entity_poly.entity_id
_entity_poly.type
_entity_poly.pdbx_seq_one_letter_code
_entity_poly.pdbx_strand_id
1 'polypeptide(L)'
;MKLQSWVAIVPCVGLLVGFATARPVALCSPTHQSYPALINATIDSLIEGLQSHQFSSVDLVEAYMTRILEVNDILHAVTEINPDALRIAAELDAERIGGRIRGPLHGIPILIKNNIATNDGMNTTAGSYALLGSTVKADSTIARKLREAGAIILGKTNLSQWAFYRSSNSTSGWSALGGQTYGAYYPNQDPNGSSSGSAVAASLGLAAAVGLTSRNLVIPISEHLDTIGPIATNVKDAAILLQAIAGIDTEDNYTSAIPYGGVLPNYIAACNLSALSGARIGVPRNAMALRATQISTYLPQVEIFEKAISIMREAGAIIIDGTQFTSAAELLNSTVELEVTNADFIVDVSKYLAQLDKNPENVTSLEDLRRFTQQSPFEDYPDRDTKIWDDALYVQGWNNTDPRFWDAYLDFLYYGGEGGLLGAIERDELDAVIMPANGSPVFAAGGGAPVVSVPLGFYAANTSVVKNDRGMPFVAPGIPFGVSFMGAKFSEAKLIGLAYAFEQRTRVRDRVTMESMNLSRAIHHETLKPDKAENAIEAEVAYLQYDPAHETEKLYTMNYDTEGKFPMTNTKNELKTISINNFRNMVSAPSFDTCGFATKAMQSSLKMAEFDDSAKVESIFYTEVKDLVREMYPGAGFIGVLEHQIRKRTPQFPYHTGEQYRNLLPTTLVHIDFTHDSATKTGRAAFKEAADRHPHLLALNLWKSLQGPGDDWPLALCDVRTVDYEKDIVSQDLVFADRLNENSRVYYNKKQAWYYYPNLRDDEIIVFQQMDSRFPSGKGVPHSGFMNPFADQDAAPRVSIEIRVFVYFE
;
A
#
# COMPACT_ATOMS: atom_id res chain seq x y z
N MET A 1 18.56 57.75 70.43
CA MET A 1 19.20 58.81 69.60
C MET A 1 18.46 58.81 68.27
N LYS A 2 17.80 59.89 67.79
CA LYS A 2 18.34 61.19 67.29
C LYS A 2 19.46 60.93 66.26
N LEU A 3 19.43 61.37 64.99
CA LEU A 3 18.62 62.33 64.20
C LEU A 3 18.28 61.69 62.80
N GLN A 4 17.19 62.00 62.07
CA GLN A 4 16.92 63.21 61.24
C GLN A 4 18.10 63.58 60.28
N SER A 5 17.95 63.88 58.98
CA SER A 5 16.80 64.12 58.07
C SER A 5 17.12 63.51 56.68
N TRP A 6 16.46 63.68 55.53
CA TRP A 6 15.38 64.56 55.01
C TRP A 6 14.51 63.77 53.99
N VAL A 7 13.52 64.41 53.34
CA VAL A 7 12.57 63.81 52.37
C VAL A 7 12.27 64.78 51.23
N ALA A 8 12.01 64.26 50.01
CA ALA A 8 11.20 64.91 48.98
C ALA A 8 10.25 63.88 48.32
N ILE A 9 8.98 64.24 48.12
CA ILE A 9 7.86 63.36 47.69
C ILE A 9 7.18 63.98 46.46
N VAL A 10 6.76 63.17 45.49
CA VAL A 10 5.48 63.31 44.75
C VAL A 10 4.92 61.88 44.52
N PRO A 11 3.62 61.61 44.66
CA PRO A 11 3.11 60.25 44.91
C PRO A 11 2.47 59.54 43.71
N CYS A 12 2.44 58.20 43.76
CA CYS A 12 1.47 57.37 43.05
C CYS A 12 0.74 56.45 44.04
N VAL A 13 -0.60 56.42 43.95
CA VAL A 13 -1.47 55.69 44.88
C VAL A 13 -1.58 54.23 44.46
N GLY A 14 -1.16 53.31 45.33
CA GLY A 14 -1.47 51.87 45.22
C GLY A 14 -2.82 51.55 45.85
N LEU A 15 -3.58 50.62 45.25
CA LEU A 15 -4.92 50.26 45.69
C LEU A 15 -5.02 48.75 45.96
N LEU A 16 -5.44 48.41 47.18
CA LEU A 16 -5.69 47.05 47.68
C LEU A 16 -7.13 46.62 47.36
N VAL A 17 -7.29 45.48 46.69
CA VAL A 17 -8.52 44.67 46.62
C VAL A 17 -8.02 43.21 46.50
N GLY A 18 -8.52 42.18 47.19
CA GLY A 18 -9.79 42.01 47.90
C GLY A 18 -10.49 40.79 47.29
N PHE A 19 -10.65 39.70 48.05
CA PHE A 19 -11.10 38.42 47.52
C PHE A 19 -12.48 38.51 46.83
N ALA A 20 -12.57 38.00 45.60
CA ALA A 20 -13.83 37.67 44.94
C ALA A 20 -13.82 36.21 44.51
N THR A 21 -14.89 35.47 44.84
CA THR A 21 -15.01 34.02 44.60
C THR A 21 -15.06 33.69 43.11
N ALA A 22 -14.10 32.91 42.61
CA ALA A 22 -14.17 32.36 41.26
C ALA A 22 -15.34 31.37 41.16
N ARG A 23 -16.26 31.61 40.22
CA ARG A 23 -17.19 30.57 39.75
C ARG A 23 -16.38 29.48 39.05
N PRO A 24 -16.76 28.19 39.15
CA PRO A 24 -16.13 27.17 38.33
C PRO A 24 -16.41 27.48 36.86
N VAL A 25 -15.35 27.74 36.10
CA VAL A 25 -15.40 27.65 34.64
C VAL A 25 -15.68 26.18 34.35
N ALA A 26 -16.80 25.90 33.68
CA ALA A 26 -17.06 24.57 33.18
C ALA A 26 -15.93 24.22 32.21
N LEU A 27 -15.15 23.19 32.55
CA LEU A 27 -14.21 22.57 31.63
C LEU A 27 -15.03 22.00 30.48
N CYS A 28 -15.11 22.74 29.37
CA CYS A 28 -15.51 22.18 28.11
C CYS A 28 -14.48 21.10 27.78
N SER A 29 -14.89 19.84 27.86
CA SER A 29 -14.09 18.73 27.32
C SER A 29 -13.70 19.08 25.88
N PRO A 30 -12.45 18.88 25.46
CA PRO A 30 -12.11 19.02 24.05
C PRO A 30 -12.99 18.03 23.28
N THR A 31 -13.80 18.55 22.36
CA THR A 31 -14.53 17.72 21.41
C THR A 31 -13.50 16.93 20.63
N HIS A 32 -13.53 15.61 20.74
CA HIS A 32 -12.65 14.70 19.99
C HIS A 32 -12.98 14.88 18.51
N GLN A 33 -12.23 15.74 17.83
CA GLN A 33 -12.52 16.13 16.44
C GLN A 33 -12.12 14.97 15.54
N SER A 34 -13.12 14.29 14.98
CA SER A 34 -12.91 13.10 14.17
C SER A 34 -12.61 13.51 12.73
N TYR A 35 -11.38 13.27 12.28
CA TYR A 35 -11.03 13.38 10.86
C TYR A 35 -11.81 12.35 10.02
N PRO A 36 -12.11 12.65 8.74
CA PRO A 36 -12.68 11.66 7.83
C PRO A 36 -11.64 10.58 7.50
N ALA A 37 -12.03 9.30 7.56
CA ALA A 37 -11.16 8.21 7.12
C ALA A 37 -10.94 8.31 5.59
N LEU A 38 -9.69 8.17 5.12
CA LEU A 38 -9.30 8.40 3.72
C LEU A 38 -10.13 7.59 2.70
N ILE A 39 -10.53 6.37 3.05
CA ILE A 39 -11.41 5.49 2.25
C ILE A 39 -12.78 6.12 1.89
N ASN A 40 -13.25 7.03 2.74
CA ASN A 40 -14.54 7.75 2.67
C ASN A 40 -14.37 9.26 2.43
N ALA A 41 -13.13 9.76 2.34
CA ALA A 41 -12.87 11.18 2.11
C ALA A 41 -13.30 11.58 0.70
N THR A 42 -14.03 12.69 0.60
CA THR A 42 -14.38 13.36 -0.66
C THR A 42 -13.55 14.62 -0.84
N ILE A 43 -13.35 15.10 -2.07
CA ILE A 43 -12.61 16.34 -2.32
C ILE A 43 -13.26 17.52 -1.57
N ASP A 44 -14.60 17.61 -1.52
CA ASP A 44 -15.29 18.61 -0.69
C ASP A 44 -14.87 18.56 0.79
N SER A 45 -14.85 17.37 1.40
CA SER A 45 -14.49 17.21 2.82
C SER A 45 -13.01 17.53 3.11
N LEU A 46 -12.14 17.29 2.13
CA LEU A 46 -10.72 17.65 2.21
C LEU A 46 -10.53 19.15 2.06
N ILE A 47 -11.24 19.79 1.13
CA ILE A 47 -11.30 21.25 1.00
C ILE A 47 -11.78 21.89 2.32
N GLU A 48 -12.85 21.38 2.91
CA GLU A 48 -13.38 21.89 4.18
C GLU A 48 -12.36 21.77 5.32
N GLY A 49 -11.70 20.62 5.45
CA GLY A 49 -10.64 20.41 6.45
C GLY A 49 -9.45 21.36 6.28
N LEU A 50 -8.98 21.55 5.04
CA LEU A 50 -7.89 22.47 4.70
C LEU A 50 -8.28 23.95 4.90
N GLN A 51 -9.52 24.33 4.60
CA GLN A 51 -10.04 25.69 4.79
C GLN A 51 -10.29 26.04 6.26
N SER A 52 -10.68 25.06 7.07
CA SER A 52 -10.91 25.21 8.51
C SER A 52 -9.65 24.96 9.35
N HIS A 53 -8.49 24.74 8.70
CA HIS A 53 -7.20 24.44 9.35
C HIS A 53 -7.24 23.24 10.31
N GLN A 54 -8.06 22.24 10.01
CA GLN A 54 -8.08 20.96 10.74
C GLN A 54 -6.83 20.12 10.45
N PHE A 55 -6.32 20.26 9.23
CA PHE A 55 -5.05 19.70 8.76
C PHE A 55 -4.54 20.58 7.61
N SER A 56 -3.26 20.41 7.27
CA SER A 56 -2.58 21.04 6.14
C SER A 56 -2.48 20.08 4.96
N SER A 57 -2.03 20.60 3.81
CA SER A 57 -1.77 19.79 2.61
C SER A 57 -0.57 18.87 2.84
N VAL A 58 0.40 19.27 3.68
CA VAL A 58 1.50 18.40 4.14
C VAL A 58 0.96 17.20 4.92
N ASP A 59 0.13 17.45 5.95
CA ASP A 59 -0.48 16.37 6.75
C ASP A 59 -1.29 15.39 5.87
N LEU A 60 -1.97 15.92 4.84
CA LEU A 60 -2.74 15.13 3.89
C LEU A 60 -1.83 14.30 2.96
N VAL A 61 -0.71 14.83 2.49
CA VAL A 61 0.28 14.06 1.72
C VAL A 61 0.91 12.98 2.58
N GLU A 62 1.31 13.28 3.81
CA GLU A 62 1.84 12.27 4.75
C GLU A 62 0.83 11.15 4.99
N ALA A 63 -0.43 11.49 5.27
CA ALA A 63 -1.49 10.50 5.48
C ALA A 63 -1.71 9.59 4.25
N TYR A 64 -1.74 10.14 3.04
CA TYR A 64 -1.86 9.33 1.82
C TYR A 64 -0.59 8.50 1.55
N MET A 65 0.62 9.03 1.80
CA MET A 65 1.87 8.28 1.66
C MET A 65 1.94 7.10 2.63
N THR A 66 1.62 7.30 3.91
CA THR A 66 1.50 6.21 4.89
C THR A 66 0.48 5.17 4.43
N ARG A 67 -0.70 5.61 3.96
CA ARG A 67 -1.75 4.70 3.49
C ARG A 67 -1.36 3.92 2.23
N ILE A 68 -0.51 4.48 1.37
CA ILE A 68 0.10 3.75 0.24
C ILE A 68 1.08 2.69 0.78
N LEU A 69 1.99 3.05 1.69
CA LEU A 69 2.94 2.11 2.28
C LEU A 69 2.25 0.91 2.97
N GLU A 70 1.10 1.12 3.61
CA GLU A 70 0.30 0.05 4.24
C GLU A 70 -0.23 -1.04 3.29
N VAL A 71 -0.37 -0.75 1.98
CA VAL A 71 -1.10 -1.64 1.04
C VAL A 71 -0.42 -1.87 -0.31
N ASN A 72 0.59 -1.08 -0.65
CA ASN A 72 1.14 -1.09 -2.01
C ASN A 72 2.08 -2.27 -2.27
N ASP A 73 2.75 -2.79 -1.25
CA ASP A 73 3.53 -4.03 -1.29
C ASP A 73 2.67 -5.27 -1.61
N ILE A 74 1.35 -5.12 -1.47
CA ILE A 74 0.34 -6.16 -1.68
C ILE A 74 -0.41 -5.94 -2.99
N LEU A 75 -0.87 -4.72 -3.23
CA LEU A 75 -1.80 -4.41 -4.32
C LEU A 75 -1.12 -3.78 -5.54
N HIS A 76 0.17 -3.40 -5.43
CA HIS A 76 1.03 -2.85 -6.48
C HIS A 76 0.37 -1.77 -7.35
N ALA A 77 -0.44 -0.91 -6.74
CA ALA A 77 -1.27 0.08 -7.41
C ALA A 77 -0.50 1.35 -7.80
N VAL A 78 0.57 1.67 -7.05
CA VAL A 78 1.44 2.84 -7.21
C VAL A 78 2.84 2.34 -7.57
N THR A 79 3.40 2.80 -8.69
CA THR A 79 4.76 2.43 -9.12
C THR A 79 5.83 3.34 -8.54
N GLU A 80 5.47 4.59 -8.24
CA GLU A 80 6.43 5.64 -7.88
C GLU A 80 5.71 6.76 -7.11
N ILE A 81 6.34 7.29 -6.08
CA ILE A 81 5.90 8.50 -5.36
C ILE A 81 6.74 9.69 -5.85
N ASN A 82 6.10 10.84 -6.00
CA ASN A 82 6.78 12.07 -6.36
C ASN A 82 7.72 12.51 -5.22
N PRO A 83 9.05 12.56 -5.43
CA PRO A 83 10.00 12.93 -4.38
C PRO A 83 9.81 14.37 -3.88
N ASP A 84 9.16 15.23 -4.66
CA ASP A 84 8.85 16.62 -4.31
C ASP A 84 7.48 16.81 -3.63
N ALA A 85 6.66 15.75 -3.44
CA ALA A 85 5.27 15.88 -2.99
C ALA A 85 5.10 16.71 -1.71
N LEU A 86 5.91 16.44 -0.67
CA LEU A 86 5.88 17.17 0.61
C LEU A 86 6.32 18.62 0.47
N ARG A 87 7.30 18.92 -0.39
CA ARG A 87 7.75 20.28 -0.67
C ARG A 87 6.65 21.08 -1.38
N ILE A 88 6.03 20.50 -2.40
CA ILE A 88 4.92 21.11 -3.16
C ILE A 88 3.72 21.34 -2.23
N ALA A 89 3.44 20.40 -1.31
CA ALA A 89 2.40 20.55 -0.31
C ALA A 89 2.65 21.75 0.62
N ALA A 90 3.86 21.89 1.15
CA ALA A 90 4.25 23.02 2.00
C ALA A 90 4.19 24.37 1.26
N GLU A 91 4.54 24.40 -0.03
CA GLU A 91 4.40 25.58 -0.89
C GLU A 91 2.92 25.99 -1.08
N LEU A 92 2.03 25.02 -1.28
CA LEU A 92 0.59 25.27 -1.41
C LEU A 92 -0.05 25.68 -0.06
N ASP A 93 0.40 25.12 1.07
CA ASP A 93 -0.03 25.61 2.38
C ASP A 93 0.44 27.04 2.67
N ALA A 94 1.66 27.40 2.27
CA ALA A 94 2.14 28.78 2.34
C ALA A 94 1.33 29.72 1.41
N GLU A 95 0.92 29.26 0.24
CA GLU A 95 -0.02 30.00 -0.63
C GLU A 95 -1.40 30.18 0.03
N ARG A 96 -1.96 29.13 0.64
CA ARG A 96 -3.22 29.17 1.39
C ARG A 96 -3.19 30.18 2.53
N ILE A 97 -2.13 30.15 3.36
CA ILE A 97 -1.90 31.11 4.45
C ILE A 97 -1.74 32.54 3.90
N GLY A 98 -1.08 32.69 2.74
CA GLY A 98 -0.97 33.96 2.01
C GLY A 98 -2.23 34.42 1.27
N GLY A 99 -3.36 33.72 1.41
CA GLY A 99 -4.63 34.06 0.75
C GLY A 99 -4.68 33.78 -0.76
N ARG A 100 -3.71 33.02 -1.30
CA ARG A 100 -3.64 32.66 -2.73
C ARG A 100 -4.17 31.24 -2.93
N ILE A 101 -5.45 31.13 -3.29
CA ILE A 101 -6.09 29.84 -3.61
C ILE A 101 -6.24 29.70 -5.13
N ARG A 102 -5.71 28.60 -5.69
CA ARG A 102 -5.71 28.34 -7.14
C ARG A 102 -7.04 27.77 -7.66
N GLY A 103 -7.82 27.11 -6.81
CA GLY A 103 -9.11 26.50 -7.16
C GLY A 103 -9.50 25.41 -6.16
N PRO A 104 -10.54 24.60 -6.47
CA PRO A 104 -10.99 23.50 -5.61
C PRO A 104 -9.90 22.45 -5.34
N LEU A 105 -8.97 22.23 -6.28
CA LEU A 105 -7.89 21.24 -6.13
C LEU A 105 -6.66 21.77 -5.36
N HIS A 106 -6.68 23.01 -4.89
CA HIS A 106 -5.53 23.63 -4.22
C HIS A 106 -5.13 22.86 -2.95
N GLY A 107 -3.99 22.18 -2.98
CA GLY A 107 -3.47 21.35 -1.89
C GLY A 107 -4.04 19.92 -1.84
N ILE A 108 -4.73 19.45 -2.89
CA ILE A 108 -5.33 18.11 -2.94
C ILE A 108 -4.37 17.11 -3.64
N PRO A 109 -3.98 16.00 -3.00
CA PRO A 109 -3.19 14.94 -3.62
C PRO A 109 -3.96 14.13 -4.67
N ILE A 110 -3.32 13.90 -5.82
CA ILE A 110 -3.84 13.18 -6.99
C ILE A 110 -2.76 12.22 -7.52
N LEU A 111 -3.16 11.00 -7.88
CA LEU A 111 -2.30 10.05 -8.58
C LEU A 111 -2.58 10.10 -10.10
N ILE A 112 -1.56 9.92 -10.93
CA ILE A 112 -1.70 9.87 -12.39
C ILE A 112 -1.15 8.56 -12.95
N LYS A 113 -1.74 8.04 -14.03
CA LYS A 113 -1.30 6.78 -14.65
C LYS A 113 0.12 6.91 -15.20
N ASN A 114 0.95 5.87 -15.08
CA ASN A 114 2.36 5.90 -15.52
C ASN A 114 2.58 5.97 -17.06
N ASN A 115 1.52 6.25 -17.84
CA ASN A 115 1.63 6.67 -19.24
C ASN A 115 1.42 8.19 -19.46
N ILE A 116 1.15 8.97 -18.41
CA ILE A 116 0.96 10.43 -18.46
C ILE A 116 2.26 11.12 -18.05
N ALA A 117 2.89 11.87 -18.97
CA ALA A 117 4.20 12.45 -18.72
C ALA A 117 4.17 13.63 -17.74
N THR A 118 5.20 13.69 -16.90
CA THR A 118 5.57 14.83 -16.06
C THR A 118 7.01 15.22 -16.37
N ASN A 119 7.32 16.52 -16.25
CA ASN A 119 8.68 17.02 -16.22
C ASN A 119 9.06 17.30 -14.77
N ASP A 120 9.36 16.22 -14.05
CA ASP A 120 9.84 16.19 -12.66
C ASP A 120 10.72 14.96 -12.45
N GLY A 121 11.00 14.61 -11.19
CA GLY A 121 11.84 13.45 -10.85
C GLY A 121 11.20 12.08 -11.08
N MET A 122 9.95 11.99 -11.55
CA MET A 122 9.26 10.71 -11.79
C MET A 122 9.42 10.19 -13.21
N ASN A 123 9.39 8.88 -13.34
CA ASN A 123 9.41 8.18 -14.61
C ASN A 123 8.01 8.14 -15.28
N THR A 124 7.99 7.99 -16.60
CA THR A 124 6.75 7.75 -17.37
C THR A 124 7.04 6.69 -18.41
N THR A 125 6.72 5.43 -18.10
CA THR A 125 7.28 4.28 -18.82
C THR A 125 6.26 3.38 -19.48
N ALA A 126 4.96 3.66 -19.29
CA ALA A 126 3.88 2.71 -19.57
C ALA A 126 4.12 1.31 -18.94
N GLY A 127 4.91 1.25 -17.86
CA GLY A 127 5.29 0.02 -17.16
C GLY A 127 6.41 -0.80 -17.79
N SER A 128 7.17 -0.24 -18.74
CA SER A 128 8.23 -0.93 -19.49
C SER A 128 9.63 -0.40 -19.16
N TYR A 129 10.62 -1.29 -19.12
CA TYR A 129 12.03 -0.91 -18.97
C TYR A 129 12.57 -0.14 -20.17
N ALA A 130 11.93 -0.25 -21.35
CA ALA A 130 12.31 0.47 -22.57
C ALA A 130 12.29 2.01 -22.44
N LEU A 131 11.55 2.51 -21.44
CA LEU A 131 11.37 3.94 -21.18
C LEU A 131 11.85 4.37 -19.79
N LEU A 132 12.50 3.48 -19.03
CA LEU A 132 13.06 3.81 -17.72
C LEU A 132 14.15 4.89 -17.86
N GLY A 133 14.08 5.95 -17.06
CA GLY A 133 15.00 7.09 -17.17
C GLY A 133 14.81 7.97 -18.41
N SER A 134 13.77 7.74 -19.23
CA SER A 134 13.37 8.69 -20.28
C SER A 134 12.77 9.96 -19.68
N THR A 135 12.93 11.09 -20.37
CA THR A 135 12.41 12.40 -19.89
C THR A 135 11.79 13.19 -21.02
N VAL A 136 10.83 14.06 -20.68
CA VAL A 136 10.14 14.99 -21.60
C VAL A 136 10.55 16.44 -21.33
N LYS A 137 10.37 17.32 -22.32
CA LYS A 137 10.76 18.75 -22.21
C LYS A 137 9.81 19.60 -21.36
N ALA A 138 8.58 19.13 -21.16
CA ALA A 138 7.52 19.79 -20.41
C ALA A 138 6.58 18.75 -19.81
N ASP A 139 5.77 19.14 -18.83
CA ASP A 139 4.63 18.33 -18.41
C ASP A 139 3.69 18.07 -19.59
N SER A 140 3.02 16.92 -19.60
CA SER A 140 1.78 16.76 -20.36
C SER A 140 0.78 17.87 -20.01
N THR A 141 -0.05 18.30 -20.96
CA THR A 141 -1.10 19.29 -20.68
C THR A 141 -1.99 18.90 -19.50
N ILE A 142 -2.19 17.60 -19.24
CA ILE A 142 -2.94 17.09 -18.09
C ILE A 142 -2.21 17.38 -16.78
N ALA A 143 -0.95 16.99 -16.66
CA ALA A 143 -0.14 17.26 -15.46
C ALA A 143 0.01 18.77 -15.21
N ARG A 144 0.21 19.56 -16.27
CA ARG A 144 0.28 21.01 -16.21
C ARG A 144 -1.03 21.62 -15.68
N LYS A 145 -2.19 21.30 -16.27
CA LYS A 145 -3.49 21.81 -15.83
C LYS A 145 -3.81 21.45 -14.38
N LEU A 146 -3.41 20.26 -13.92
CA LEU A 146 -3.53 19.88 -12.51
C LEU A 146 -2.70 20.77 -11.58
N ARG A 147 -1.42 21.00 -11.90
CA ARG A 147 -0.52 21.88 -11.15
C ARG A 147 -1.00 23.34 -11.16
N GLU A 148 -1.54 23.80 -12.28
CA GLU A 148 -2.19 25.12 -12.42
C GLU A 148 -3.42 25.26 -11.50
N ALA A 149 -4.27 24.23 -11.43
CA ALA A 149 -5.40 24.15 -10.50
C ALA A 149 -4.99 23.98 -9.02
N GLY A 150 -3.71 23.76 -8.75
CA GLY A 150 -3.11 23.62 -7.42
C GLY A 150 -3.13 22.20 -6.84
N ALA A 151 -3.40 21.18 -7.66
CA ALA A 151 -3.29 19.80 -7.23
C ALA A 151 -1.83 19.38 -6.99
N ILE A 152 -1.63 18.48 -6.03
CA ILE A 152 -0.34 17.83 -5.78
C ILE A 152 -0.34 16.52 -6.55
N ILE A 153 0.51 16.39 -7.57
CA ILE A 153 0.72 15.10 -8.23
C ILE A 153 1.56 14.24 -7.27
N LEU A 154 0.90 13.33 -6.57
CA LEU A 154 1.46 12.50 -5.48
C LEU A 154 2.40 11.42 -6.00
N GLY A 155 2.17 10.92 -7.21
CA GLY A 155 2.87 9.75 -7.74
C GLY A 155 2.27 9.20 -9.02
N LYS A 156 2.84 8.09 -9.48
CA LYS A 156 2.46 7.34 -10.68
C LYS A 156 1.75 6.04 -10.30
N THR A 157 0.60 5.74 -10.91
CA THR A 157 -0.09 4.46 -10.75
C THR A 157 0.32 3.43 -11.80
N ASN A 158 0.36 2.17 -11.37
CA ASN A 158 0.61 1.01 -12.23
C ASN A 158 -0.53 0.82 -13.24
N LEU A 159 -0.22 0.12 -14.32
CA LEU A 159 -1.12 -0.14 -15.43
C LEU A 159 -0.87 -1.54 -16.00
N SER A 160 -1.83 -2.07 -16.75
CA SER A 160 -1.49 -3.06 -17.76
C SER A 160 -0.45 -2.46 -18.71
N GLN A 161 0.71 -3.09 -18.85
CA GLN A 161 1.83 -2.55 -19.63
C GLN A 161 1.42 -2.14 -21.05
N TRP A 162 1.96 -1.03 -21.55
CA TRP A 162 1.60 -0.44 -22.85
C TRP A 162 0.09 -0.33 -23.02
N ALA A 163 -0.59 0.14 -21.97
CA ALA A 163 -2.05 0.24 -21.88
C ALA A 163 -2.82 -1.06 -22.23
N PHE A 164 -2.24 -2.24 -21.95
CA PHE A 164 -2.70 -3.60 -22.33
C PHE A 164 -2.47 -3.96 -23.81
N TYR A 165 -1.92 -3.06 -24.60
CA TYR A 165 -1.70 -3.19 -26.04
C TYR A 165 -0.28 -3.69 -26.37
N ARG A 166 0.04 -4.90 -25.91
CA ARG A 166 1.32 -5.59 -26.20
C ARG A 166 1.14 -7.04 -26.64
N SER A 167 0.39 -7.79 -25.86
CA SER A 167 0.48 -9.25 -25.86
C SER A 167 -0.88 -9.91 -26.01
N SER A 168 -0.93 -11.02 -26.76
CA SER A 168 -2.11 -11.91 -26.79
C SER A 168 -2.28 -12.70 -25.49
N ASN A 169 -1.21 -12.80 -24.70
CA ASN A 169 -1.12 -13.49 -23.42
C ASN A 169 -0.84 -12.50 -22.26
N SER A 170 -1.42 -11.29 -22.33
CA SER A 170 -1.23 -10.27 -21.30
C SER A 170 -1.98 -10.58 -19.99
N THR A 171 -1.72 -9.83 -18.93
CA THR A 171 -2.49 -9.90 -17.66
C THR A 171 -2.92 -8.50 -17.24
N SER A 172 -4.19 -8.33 -16.90
CA SER A 172 -4.76 -7.06 -16.39
C SER A 172 -3.96 -6.52 -15.21
N GLY A 173 -3.49 -5.27 -15.30
CA GLY A 173 -2.75 -4.60 -14.22
C GLY A 173 -1.32 -5.07 -14.00
N TRP A 174 -0.78 -5.96 -14.84
CA TRP A 174 0.64 -6.30 -14.81
C TRP A 174 1.46 -5.32 -15.64
N SER A 175 2.62 -4.93 -15.11
CA SER A 175 3.72 -4.42 -15.91
C SER A 175 5.08 -4.92 -15.43
N ALA A 176 6.06 -4.96 -16.34
CA ALA A 176 7.43 -5.38 -16.01
C ALA A 176 8.05 -4.55 -14.87
N LEU A 177 7.83 -3.23 -14.91
CA LEU A 177 8.38 -2.30 -13.91
C LEU A 177 7.55 -2.27 -12.61
N GLY A 178 6.22 -2.35 -12.70
CA GLY A 178 5.30 -2.18 -11.56
C GLY A 178 4.83 -3.48 -10.90
N GLY A 179 5.16 -4.64 -11.46
CA GLY A 179 4.61 -5.93 -11.02
C GLY A 179 3.11 -6.07 -11.31
N GLN A 180 2.47 -7.02 -10.64
CA GLN A 180 1.04 -7.33 -10.80
C GLN A 180 0.18 -6.50 -9.85
N THR A 181 -0.58 -5.53 -10.37
CA THR A 181 -1.64 -4.87 -9.60
C THR A 181 -2.72 -5.89 -9.20
N TYR A 182 -3.25 -5.83 -7.98
CA TYR A 182 -4.38 -6.68 -7.55
C TYR A 182 -5.59 -5.85 -7.12
N GLY A 183 -6.80 -6.36 -7.37
CA GLY A 183 -8.04 -5.73 -6.94
C GLY A 183 -8.28 -5.84 -5.42
N ALA A 184 -8.83 -4.79 -4.82
CA ALA A 184 -8.96 -4.66 -3.36
C ALA A 184 -10.07 -5.50 -2.69
N TYR A 185 -10.96 -6.13 -3.46
CA TYR A 185 -12.22 -6.68 -2.94
C TYR A 185 -12.19 -8.21 -2.76
N TYR A 186 -11.23 -8.91 -3.36
CA TYR A 186 -11.07 -10.36 -3.24
C TYR A 186 -9.60 -10.77 -3.35
N PRO A 187 -9.11 -11.84 -2.67
CA PRO A 187 -7.69 -12.22 -2.72
C PRO A 187 -7.18 -12.47 -4.14
N ASN A 188 -6.06 -11.87 -4.52
CA ASN A 188 -5.45 -11.98 -5.86
C ASN A 188 -6.37 -11.55 -7.01
N GLN A 189 -7.39 -10.71 -6.75
CA GLN A 189 -8.38 -10.30 -7.74
C GLN A 189 -7.75 -9.67 -8.99
N ASP A 190 -8.30 -9.98 -10.17
CA ASP A 190 -8.04 -9.26 -11.42
C ASP A 190 -8.55 -7.80 -11.26
N PRO A 191 -7.67 -6.79 -11.33
CA PRO A 191 -8.03 -5.38 -11.12
C PRO A 191 -8.74 -4.75 -12.34
N ASN A 192 -8.96 -5.52 -13.40
CA ASN A 192 -9.24 -5.08 -14.76
C ASN A 192 -8.16 -4.10 -15.28
N GLY A 193 -8.40 -3.36 -16.36
CA GLY A 193 -7.35 -2.53 -16.96
C GLY A 193 -7.80 -1.69 -18.16
N SER A 194 -6.90 -0.91 -18.76
CA SER A 194 -5.47 -0.81 -18.40
C SER A 194 -5.17 0.17 -17.26
N SER A 195 -6.13 0.98 -16.81
CA SER A 195 -5.95 1.96 -15.71
C SER A 195 -6.05 1.32 -14.31
N SER A 196 -5.45 0.14 -14.15
CA SER A 196 -5.62 -0.78 -13.02
C SER A 196 -5.22 -0.16 -11.69
N GLY A 197 -3.99 0.36 -11.57
CA GLY A 197 -3.49 0.99 -10.37
C GLY A 197 -4.31 2.24 -9.98
N SER A 198 -4.77 3.02 -10.97
CA SER A 198 -5.64 4.18 -10.73
C SER A 198 -7.00 3.78 -10.13
N ALA A 199 -7.63 2.72 -10.64
CA ALA A 199 -8.91 2.22 -10.15
C ALA A 199 -8.80 1.58 -8.76
N VAL A 200 -7.70 0.88 -8.49
CA VAL A 200 -7.40 0.33 -7.16
C VAL A 200 -7.08 1.44 -6.17
N ALA A 201 -6.23 2.41 -6.52
CA ALA A 201 -5.90 3.57 -5.71
C ALA A 201 -7.14 4.41 -5.33
N ALA A 202 -8.00 4.73 -6.29
CA ALA A 202 -9.26 5.41 -6.02
C ALA A 202 -10.21 4.55 -5.17
N SER A 203 -10.29 3.24 -5.42
CA SER A 203 -11.12 2.33 -4.62
C SER A 203 -10.73 2.34 -3.15
N LEU A 204 -9.43 2.41 -2.84
CA LEU A 204 -8.83 2.33 -1.51
C LEU A 204 -8.77 3.67 -0.76
N GLY A 205 -9.00 4.79 -1.45
CA GLY A 205 -8.71 6.12 -0.92
C GLY A 205 -7.20 6.38 -0.78
N LEU A 206 -6.41 6.06 -1.81
CA LEU A 206 -4.99 6.47 -1.90
C LEU A 206 -4.80 7.83 -2.58
N ALA A 207 -5.65 8.13 -3.56
CA ALA A 207 -5.94 9.44 -4.16
C ALA A 207 -7.03 9.23 -5.23
N ALA A 208 -7.56 10.32 -5.79
CA ALA A 208 -8.26 10.24 -7.08
C ALA A 208 -7.27 10.28 -8.27
N ALA A 209 -7.73 9.92 -9.47
CA ALA A 209 -6.97 9.94 -10.72
C ALA A 209 -7.78 10.59 -11.86
N VAL A 210 -7.15 10.94 -12.99
CA VAL A 210 -7.71 11.97 -13.93
C VAL A 210 -7.65 11.62 -15.41
N GLY A 211 -8.57 12.23 -16.19
CA GLY A 211 -8.52 12.28 -17.65
C GLY A 211 -9.82 12.65 -18.38
N LEU A 212 -9.82 12.55 -19.72
CA LEU A 212 -10.89 12.71 -20.75
C LEU A 212 -10.50 13.72 -21.87
N THR A 213 -9.30 14.26 -21.79
CA THR A 213 -8.95 15.58 -22.32
C THR A 213 -7.67 15.48 -23.15
N SER A 214 -6.87 16.56 -23.29
CA SER A 214 -5.67 16.53 -24.16
C SER A 214 -4.75 15.32 -23.93
N ARG A 215 -4.25 14.75 -25.02
CA ARG A 215 -3.37 13.59 -25.07
C ARG A 215 -1.90 13.98 -25.30
N ASN A 216 -1.61 15.28 -25.31
CA ASN A 216 -0.24 15.79 -25.41
C ASN A 216 0.65 15.18 -24.32
N LEU A 217 1.76 14.56 -24.76
CA LEU A 217 2.71 13.81 -23.93
C LEU A 217 2.07 12.74 -23.02
N VAL A 218 1.05 12.05 -23.54
CA VAL A 218 0.60 10.75 -23.02
C VAL A 218 1.14 9.67 -23.96
N ILE A 219 1.68 8.57 -23.43
CA ILE A 219 2.11 7.42 -24.26
C ILE A 219 0.85 6.83 -24.91
N PRO A 220 0.73 6.87 -26.25
CA PRO A 220 -0.53 6.63 -26.96
C PRO A 220 -0.68 5.16 -27.37
N ILE A 221 -1.93 4.78 -27.65
CA ILE A 221 -2.30 3.62 -28.48
C ILE A 221 -2.91 4.09 -29.80
N SER A 222 -3.82 5.06 -29.76
CA SER A 222 -4.55 5.51 -30.95
C SER A 222 -4.99 6.95 -30.87
N GLU A 223 -4.54 7.78 -31.81
CA GLU A 223 -5.01 9.16 -31.96
C GLU A 223 -6.51 9.28 -32.30
N HIS A 224 -7.19 8.19 -32.66
CA HIS A 224 -8.63 8.17 -32.92
C HIS A 224 -9.49 7.73 -31.71
N LEU A 225 -8.96 6.90 -30.80
CA LEU A 225 -9.70 6.36 -29.65
C LEU A 225 -9.23 6.90 -28.28
N ASP A 226 -7.95 7.30 -28.15
CA ASP A 226 -7.38 7.61 -26.85
C ASP A 226 -8.09 8.81 -26.20
N THR A 227 -8.37 8.65 -24.90
CA THR A 227 -8.79 9.69 -23.98
C THR A 227 -8.56 9.18 -22.56
N ILE A 228 -8.30 10.04 -21.57
CA ILE A 228 -7.62 9.56 -20.36
C ILE A 228 -8.58 9.06 -19.23
N GLY A 229 -9.80 9.63 -19.11
CA GLY A 229 -10.85 9.36 -18.08
C GLY A 229 -10.54 9.70 -16.60
N PRO A 230 -11.38 10.45 -15.84
CA PRO A 230 -11.18 10.66 -14.41
C PRO A 230 -11.77 9.51 -13.58
N ILE A 231 -11.10 9.14 -12.50
CA ILE A 231 -11.44 8.01 -11.64
C ILE A 231 -11.40 8.48 -10.18
N ALA A 232 -12.56 8.47 -9.52
CA ALA A 232 -12.71 8.91 -8.14
C ALA A 232 -13.66 7.99 -7.36
N THR A 233 -13.79 8.21 -6.06
CA THR A 233 -14.71 7.46 -5.19
C THR A 233 -16.18 7.78 -5.46
N ASN A 234 -16.48 8.97 -6.00
CA ASN A 234 -17.83 9.44 -6.29
C ASN A 234 -17.87 10.34 -7.54
N VAL A 235 -19.06 10.52 -8.12
CA VAL A 235 -19.28 11.29 -9.35
C VAL A 235 -18.91 12.77 -9.20
N LYS A 236 -19.11 13.37 -8.01
CA LYS A 236 -18.82 14.80 -7.82
C LYS A 236 -17.31 15.07 -7.84
N ASP A 237 -16.52 14.23 -7.20
CA ASP A 237 -15.06 14.33 -7.24
C ASP A 237 -14.54 14.13 -8.68
N ALA A 238 -15.09 13.17 -9.43
CA ALA A 238 -14.77 13.00 -10.85
C ALA A 238 -15.12 14.25 -11.69
N ALA A 239 -16.22 14.93 -11.37
CA ALA A 239 -16.62 16.18 -12.03
C ALA A 239 -15.71 17.37 -11.67
N ILE A 240 -15.26 17.48 -10.41
CA ILE A 240 -14.28 18.49 -9.97
C ILE A 240 -12.96 18.29 -10.72
N LEU A 241 -12.50 17.04 -10.85
CA LEU A 241 -11.29 16.70 -11.59
C LEU A 241 -11.43 17.05 -13.07
N LEU A 242 -12.51 16.60 -13.72
CA LEU A 242 -12.78 16.90 -15.13
C LEU A 242 -12.79 18.40 -15.40
N GLN A 243 -13.36 19.20 -14.50
CA GLN A 243 -13.41 20.66 -14.61
C GLN A 243 -12.02 21.31 -14.70
N ALA A 244 -11.00 20.72 -14.06
CA ALA A 244 -9.63 21.25 -14.07
C ALA A 244 -8.85 20.89 -15.36
N ILE A 245 -9.08 19.71 -15.91
CA ILE A 245 -8.29 19.18 -17.04
C ILE A 245 -8.92 19.42 -18.43
N ALA A 246 -10.22 19.70 -18.49
CA ALA A 246 -10.95 19.89 -19.75
C ALA A 246 -10.58 21.18 -20.50
N GLY A 247 -11.00 21.27 -21.75
CA GLY A 247 -10.78 22.43 -22.63
C GLY A 247 -9.63 22.24 -23.62
N ILE A 248 -9.62 23.14 -24.61
CA ILE A 248 -8.73 23.15 -25.78
C ILE A 248 -7.25 23.10 -25.37
N ASP A 249 -6.45 22.44 -26.19
CA ASP A 249 -4.99 22.42 -26.20
C ASP A 249 -4.48 22.61 -27.64
N THR A 250 -3.47 23.46 -27.84
CA THR A 250 -2.88 23.66 -29.16
C THR A 250 -2.02 22.49 -29.60
N GLU A 251 -1.52 21.70 -28.65
CA GLU A 251 -0.67 20.54 -28.89
C GLU A 251 -1.47 19.24 -29.10
N ASP A 252 -2.81 19.31 -29.12
CA ASP A 252 -3.72 18.21 -29.45
C ASP A 252 -4.90 18.71 -30.30
N ASN A 253 -4.80 18.48 -31.60
CA ASN A 253 -5.77 18.95 -32.59
C ASN A 253 -7.20 18.42 -32.38
N TYR A 254 -7.39 17.25 -31.74
CA TYR A 254 -8.74 16.73 -31.48
C TYR A 254 -9.51 17.60 -30.48
N THR A 255 -8.81 18.29 -29.58
CA THR A 255 -9.45 19.22 -28.63
C THR A 255 -10.08 20.43 -29.32
N SER A 256 -9.68 20.75 -30.57
CA SER A 256 -10.32 21.81 -31.37
C SER A 256 -11.77 21.49 -31.76
N ALA A 257 -12.19 20.23 -31.66
CA ALA A 257 -13.57 19.81 -31.89
C ALA A 257 -14.52 20.18 -30.74
N ILE A 258 -14.01 20.64 -29.57
CA ILE A 258 -14.84 21.06 -28.45
C ILE A 258 -15.73 22.25 -28.89
N PRO A 259 -17.07 22.14 -28.76
CA PRO A 259 -18.00 23.13 -29.30
C PRO A 259 -17.92 24.48 -28.58
N TYR A 260 -18.65 25.46 -29.12
CA TYR A 260 -18.80 26.81 -28.54
C TYR A 260 -17.48 27.54 -28.27
N GLY A 261 -16.44 27.26 -29.07
CA GLY A 261 -15.12 27.88 -28.93
C GLY A 261 -14.34 27.43 -27.69
N GLY A 262 -14.60 26.21 -27.20
CA GLY A 262 -13.94 25.68 -26.00
C GLY A 262 -14.58 26.08 -24.67
N VAL A 263 -15.74 26.76 -24.69
CA VAL A 263 -16.46 27.10 -23.46
C VAL A 263 -17.04 25.84 -22.83
N LEU A 264 -16.47 25.45 -21.69
CA LEU A 264 -16.84 24.25 -20.97
C LEU A 264 -18.15 24.42 -20.19
N PRO A 265 -18.99 23.37 -20.11
CA PRO A 265 -20.02 23.26 -19.08
C PRO A 265 -19.42 23.34 -17.67
N ASN A 266 -20.23 23.75 -16.70
CA ASN A 266 -19.88 23.60 -15.29
C ASN A 266 -20.26 22.18 -14.83
N TYR A 267 -19.28 21.27 -14.87
CA TYR A 267 -19.48 19.85 -14.54
C TYR A 267 -19.84 19.65 -13.06
N ILE A 268 -19.30 20.49 -12.17
CA ILE A 268 -19.59 20.43 -10.72
C ILE A 268 -21.04 20.82 -10.44
N ALA A 269 -21.56 21.86 -11.11
CA ALA A 269 -22.95 22.28 -11.01
C ALA A 269 -23.94 21.31 -11.67
N ALA A 270 -23.45 20.44 -12.56
CA ALA A 270 -24.25 19.38 -13.16
C ALA A 270 -24.61 18.25 -12.18
N CYS A 271 -23.87 18.10 -11.07
CA CYS A 271 -24.18 17.19 -9.97
C CYS A 271 -25.48 17.60 -9.24
N ASN A 272 -26.62 17.29 -9.85
CA ASN A 272 -27.95 17.73 -9.44
C ASN A 272 -28.86 16.52 -9.17
N LEU A 273 -29.41 16.42 -7.95
CA LEU A 273 -30.30 15.33 -7.53
C LEU A 273 -31.56 15.18 -8.41
N SER A 274 -31.99 16.22 -9.09
CA SER A 274 -33.18 16.20 -9.97
C SER A 274 -32.89 15.79 -11.42
N ALA A 275 -31.63 15.53 -11.79
CA ALA A 275 -31.22 15.33 -13.19
C ALA A 275 -31.90 14.13 -13.91
N LEU A 276 -32.34 13.11 -13.17
CA LEU A 276 -33.12 11.98 -13.71
C LEU A 276 -34.56 12.36 -14.07
N SER A 277 -35.12 13.43 -13.51
CA SER A 277 -36.53 13.79 -13.70
C SER A 277 -36.80 14.27 -15.12
N GLY A 278 -37.62 13.54 -15.87
CA GLY A 278 -37.92 13.78 -17.27
C GLY A 278 -36.83 13.32 -18.25
N ALA A 279 -35.72 12.76 -17.76
CA ALA A 279 -34.63 12.31 -18.62
C ALA A 279 -35.02 11.08 -19.44
N ARG A 280 -34.70 11.07 -20.74
CA ARG A 280 -34.97 9.94 -21.64
C ARG A 280 -33.78 8.99 -21.69
N ILE A 281 -33.94 7.77 -21.20
CA ILE A 281 -32.83 6.82 -21.06
C ILE A 281 -33.13 5.51 -21.80
N GLY A 282 -32.29 5.17 -22.79
CA GLY A 282 -32.43 3.94 -23.57
C GLY A 282 -31.78 2.72 -22.92
N VAL A 283 -32.34 1.54 -23.15
CA VAL A 283 -31.78 0.24 -22.74
C VAL A 283 -31.59 -0.64 -23.97
N PRO A 284 -30.33 -0.94 -24.38
CA PRO A 284 -30.03 -1.55 -25.68
C PRO A 284 -30.11 -3.07 -25.57
N ARG A 285 -31.34 -3.60 -25.48
CA ARG A 285 -31.60 -5.02 -25.18
C ARG A 285 -30.94 -5.99 -26.18
N ASN A 286 -30.83 -5.61 -27.45
CA ASN A 286 -30.17 -6.43 -28.47
C ASN A 286 -28.65 -6.54 -28.22
N ALA A 287 -27.99 -5.41 -27.95
CA ALA A 287 -26.57 -5.38 -27.60
C ALA A 287 -26.28 -6.12 -26.28
N MET A 288 -27.15 -5.95 -25.27
CA MET A 288 -27.05 -6.69 -24.00
C MET A 288 -27.16 -8.20 -24.20
N ALA A 289 -28.04 -8.67 -25.08
CA ALA A 289 -28.18 -10.10 -25.38
C ALA A 289 -26.92 -10.66 -26.07
N LEU A 290 -26.30 -9.91 -26.98
CA LEU A 290 -25.04 -10.29 -27.62
C LEU A 290 -23.87 -10.31 -26.61
N ARG A 291 -23.77 -9.33 -25.70
CA ARG A 291 -22.74 -9.37 -24.65
C ARG A 291 -22.96 -10.52 -23.66
N ALA A 292 -24.20 -10.93 -23.43
CA ALA A 292 -24.51 -12.10 -22.58
C ALA A 292 -24.06 -13.45 -23.18
N THR A 293 -23.85 -13.56 -24.50
CA THR A 293 -23.28 -14.78 -25.11
C THR A 293 -21.75 -14.77 -25.13
N GLN A 294 -21.14 -13.58 -25.23
CA GLN A 294 -19.67 -13.42 -25.23
C GLN A 294 -19.07 -13.40 -23.82
N ILE A 295 -19.78 -12.86 -22.82
CA ILE A 295 -19.31 -12.68 -21.45
C ILE A 295 -20.12 -13.59 -20.52
N SER A 296 -19.52 -14.70 -20.12
CA SER A 296 -20.11 -15.68 -19.18
C SER A 296 -20.54 -15.08 -17.83
N THR A 297 -19.92 -13.97 -17.43
CA THR A 297 -20.15 -13.26 -16.16
C THR A 297 -21.21 -12.15 -16.23
N TYR A 298 -21.85 -11.95 -17.39
CA TYR A 298 -22.75 -10.82 -17.63
C TYR A 298 -24.14 -11.00 -17.00
N LEU A 299 -24.71 -12.21 -17.09
CA LEU A 299 -26.09 -12.48 -16.66
C LEU A 299 -26.38 -12.13 -15.18
N PRO A 300 -25.50 -12.41 -14.19
CA PRO A 300 -25.72 -11.99 -12.81
C PRO A 300 -25.81 -10.47 -12.62
N GLN A 301 -25.14 -9.69 -13.47
CA GLN A 301 -25.21 -8.22 -13.43
C GLN A 301 -26.56 -7.70 -13.93
N VAL A 302 -27.19 -8.40 -14.89
CA VAL A 302 -28.47 -8.01 -15.50
C VAL A 302 -29.60 -7.99 -14.46
N GLU A 303 -29.66 -8.95 -13.54
CA GLU A 303 -30.72 -8.98 -12.50
C GLU A 303 -30.69 -7.74 -11.59
N ILE A 304 -29.49 -7.26 -11.24
CA ILE A 304 -29.32 -6.07 -10.41
C ILE A 304 -29.47 -4.79 -11.25
N PHE A 305 -29.16 -4.85 -12.54
CA PHE A 305 -29.42 -3.76 -13.50
C PHE A 305 -30.93 -3.49 -13.70
N GLU A 306 -31.83 -4.49 -13.68
CA GLU A 306 -33.28 -4.24 -13.69
C GLU A 306 -33.76 -3.42 -12.47
N LYS A 307 -33.07 -3.58 -11.32
CA LYS A 307 -33.34 -2.79 -10.11
C LYS A 307 -32.87 -1.34 -10.31
N ALA A 308 -31.78 -1.11 -11.03
CA ALA A 308 -31.33 0.24 -11.41
C ALA A 308 -32.34 0.94 -12.34
N ILE A 309 -32.86 0.24 -13.34
CA ILE A 309 -33.93 0.75 -14.22
C ILE A 309 -35.14 1.22 -13.41
N SER A 310 -35.58 0.41 -12.43
CA SER A 310 -36.71 0.75 -11.55
C SER A 310 -36.44 2.03 -10.74
N ILE A 311 -35.25 2.15 -10.14
CA ILE A 311 -34.84 3.35 -9.37
C ILE A 311 -34.81 4.62 -10.24
N MET A 312 -34.38 4.49 -11.51
CA MET A 312 -34.41 5.63 -12.45
C MET A 312 -35.86 6.01 -12.84
N ARG A 313 -36.76 5.03 -13.07
CA ARG A 313 -38.19 5.29 -13.29
C ARG A 313 -38.84 6.02 -12.10
N GLU A 314 -38.56 5.56 -10.89
CA GLU A 314 -39.05 6.19 -9.64
C GLU A 314 -38.50 7.61 -9.44
N ALA A 315 -37.28 7.89 -9.92
CA ALA A 315 -36.70 9.23 -9.96
C ALA A 315 -37.27 10.14 -11.06
N GLY A 316 -38.21 9.64 -11.87
CA GLY A 316 -38.89 10.39 -12.94
C GLY A 316 -38.28 10.22 -14.34
N ALA A 317 -37.34 9.29 -14.55
CA ALA A 317 -36.77 9.04 -15.87
C ALA A 317 -37.72 8.26 -16.78
N ILE A 318 -37.77 8.64 -18.04
CA ILE A 318 -38.50 7.98 -19.12
C ILE A 318 -37.59 6.90 -19.71
N ILE A 319 -37.81 5.64 -19.33
CA ILE A 319 -37.00 4.53 -19.83
C ILE A 319 -37.56 4.00 -21.15
N ILE A 320 -36.75 4.10 -22.22
CA ILE A 320 -37.00 3.51 -23.53
C ILE A 320 -36.39 2.10 -23.52
N ASP A 321 -37.18 1.13 -23.10
CA ASP A 321 -36.77 -0.27 -23.00
C ASP A 321 -36.90 -0.97 -24.36
N GLY A 322 -35.78 -1.27 -25.02
CA GLY A 322 -35.77 -1.84 -26.37
C GLY A 322 -35.12 -0.97 -27.45
N THR A 323 -34.41 0.10 -27.09
CA THR A 323 -33.49 0.84 -27.98
C THR A 323 -32.59 -0.11 -28.77
N GLN A 324 -32.31 0.20 -30.04
CA GLN A 324 -31.58 -0.70 -30.95
C GLN A 324 -30.25 -0.13 -31.41
N PHE A 325 -29.17 -0.88 -31.14
CA PHE A 325 -27.89 -0.75 -31.84
C PHE A 325 -27.94 -1.66 -33.08
N THR A 326 -28.35 -1.12 -34.22
CA THR A 326 -28.69 -1.89 -35.43
C THR A 326 -27.54 -2.70 -36.01
N SER A 327 -26.29 -2.32 -35.74
CA SER A 327 -25.07 -2.98 -36.23
C SER A 327 -24.23 -3.61 -35.11
N ALA A 328 -24.85 -3.91 -33.96
CA ALA A 328 -24.15 -4.47 -32.81
C ALA A 328 -23.58 -5.87 -33.06
N ALA A 329 -24.20 -6.67 -33.93
CA ALA A 329 -23.71 -8.02 -34.23
C ALA A 329 -22.52 -7.96 -35.21
N GLU A 330 -22.57 -7.03 -36.15
CA GLU A 330 -21.53 -6.74 -37.14
C GLU A 330 -20.26 -6.25 -36.43
N LEU A 331 -20.38 -5.21 -35.59
CA LEU A 331 -19.28 -4.70 -34.75
C LEU A 331 -18.64 -5.81 -33.92
N LEU A 332 -19.43 -6.58 -33.18
CA LEU A 332 -18.93 -7.64 -32.28
C LEU A 332 -18.33 -8.86 -32.99
N ASN A 333 -18.49 -8.98 -34.31
CA ASN A 333 -17.86 -10.01 -35.14
C ASN A 333 -16.75 -9.44 -36.06
N SER A 334 -16.49 -8.14 -36.00
CA SER A 334 -15.51 -7.44 -36.85
C SER A 334 -14.14 -7.32 -36.19
N THR A 335 -13.13 -7.00 -37.00
CA THR A 335 -11.74 -6.70 -36.58
C THR A 335 -11.41 -5.21 -36.63
N VAL A 336 -12.35 -4.34 -37.05
CA VAL A 336 -12.04 -2.94 -37.41
C VAL A 336 -11.46 -2.10 -36.28
N GLU A 337 -11.88 -2.32 -35.03
CA GLU A 337 -11.30 -1.64 -33.85
C GLU A 337 -9.82 -2.01 -33.66
N LEU A 338 -9.47 -3.29 -33.85
CA LEU A 338 -8.09 -3.77 -33.78
C LEU A 338 -7.26 -3.28 -34.97
N GLU A 339 -7.84 -3.24 -36.16
CA GLU A 339 -7.18 -2.75 -37.38
C GLU A 339 -6.84 -1.26 -37.29
N VAL A 340 -7.78 -0.44 -36.82
CA VAL A 340 -7.58 1.00 -36.56
C VAL A 340 -6.51 1.22 -35.48
N THR A 341 -6.62 0.53 -34.34
CA THR A 341 -5.67 0.71 -33.23
C THR A 341 -4.26 0.20 -33.56
N ASN A 342 -4.12 -0.89 -34.32
CA ASN A 342 -2.83 -1.37 -34.81
C ASN A 342 -2.18 -0.34 -35.73
N ALA A 343 -2.98 0.22 -36.63
CA ALA A 343 -2.52 1.15 -37.65
C ALA A 343 -2.10 2.50 -37.08
N ASP A 344 -2.82 2.98 -36.06
CA ASP A 344 -2.43 4.17 -35.29
C ASP A 344 -1.17 3.91 -34.46
N PHE A 345 -1.13 2.82 -33.69
CA PHE A 345 -0.06 2.59 -32.70
C PHE A 345 1.35 2.57 -33.33
N ILE A 346 1.51 1.99 -34.53
CA ILE A 346 2.76 2.01 -35.31
C ILE A 346 3.30 3.45 -35.47
N VAL A 347 2.39 4.38 -35.76
CA VAL A 347 2.70 5.79 -36.05
C VAL A 347 2.80 6.60 -34.76
N ASP A 348 1.84 6.44 -33.85
CA ASP A 348 1.70 7.27 -32.67
C ASP A 348 2.75 6.99 -31.60
N VAL A 349 3.17 5.73 -31.41
CA VAL A 349 4.30 5.43 -30.52
C VAL A 349 5.58 6.10 -31.04
N SER A 350 5.79 6.09 -32.36
CA SER A 350 6.94 6.72 -33.01
C SER A 350 6.88 8.26 -32.89
N LYS A 351 5.69 8.87 -33.05
CA LYS A 351 5.45 10.31 -32.77
C LYS A 351 5.77 10.67 -31.32
N TYR A 352 5.40 9.83 -30.34
CA TYR A 352 5.70 10.06 -28.92
C TYR A 352 7.20 9.94 -28.62
N LEU A 353 7.85 8.87 -29.08
CA LEU A 353 9.28 8.62 -28.85
C LEU A 353 10.16 9.76 -29.38
N ALA A 354 9.78 10.37 -30.50
CA ALA A 354 10.46 11.53 -31.08
C ALA A 354 10.35 12.83 -30.25
N GLN A 355 9.45 12.89 -29.26
CA GLN A 355 9.27 14.05 -28.37
C GLN A 355 10.10 13.96 -27.07
N LEU A 356 10.71 12.80 -26.80
CA LEU A 356 11.58 12.60 -25.64
C LEU A 356 12.83 13.49 -25.70
N ASP A 357 13.21 14.07 -24.57
CA ASP A 357 14.47 14.82 -24.39
C ASP A 357 15.63 13.86 -24.09
N LYS A 358 15.35 12.81 -23.30
CA LYS A 358 16.25 11.69 -23.06
C LYS A 358 15.53 10.39 -23.37
N ASN A 359 16.22 9.51 -24.08
CA ASN A 359 15.76 8.19 -24.47
C ASN A 359 16.95 7.22 -24.30
N PRO A 360 17.19 6.70 -23.08
CA PRO A 360 18.42 5.96 -22.75
C PRO A 360 18.63 4.72 -23.62
N GLU A 361 17.57 3.99 -23.92
CA GLU A 361 17.59 2.76 -24.72
C GLU A 361 17.54 3.02 -26.23
N ASN A 362 17.47 4.30 -26.65
CA ASN A 362 17.41 4.74 -28.04
C ASN A 362 16.32 4.00 -28.87
N VAL A 363 15.16 3.78 -28.26
CA VAL A 363 14.00 3.14 -28.90
C VAL A 363 13.23 4.19 -29.71
N THR A 364 13.16 4.06 -31.04
CA THR A 364 12.62 5.12 -31.92
C THR A 364 11.38 4.74 -32.73
N SER A 365 11.05 3.45 -32.80
CA SER A 365 9.86 2.94 -33.49
C SER A 365 9.25 1.73 -32.77
N LEU A 366 8.11 1.24 -33.25
CA LEU A 366 7.52 -0.01 -32.76
C LEU A 366 8.42 -1.22 -32.98
N GLU A 367 9.19 -1.28 -34.08
CA GLU A 367 10.17 -2.36 -34.32
C GLU A 367 11.34 -2.32 -33.33
N ASP A 368 11.81 -1.13 -32.94
CA ASP A 368 12.81 -0.99 -31.90
C ASP A 368 12.26 -1.40 -30.53
N LEU A 369 11.05 -0.96 -30.19
CA LEU A 369 10.37 -1.30 -28.94
C LEU A 369 10.17 -2.82 -28.83
N ARG A 370 9.61 -3.43 -29.89
CA ARG A 370 9.48 -4.89 -30.02
C ARG A 370 10.82 -5.60 -29.87
N ARG A 371 11.89 -5.09 -30.50
CA ARG A 371 13.24 -5.70 -30.41
C ARG A 371 13.79 -5.63 -28.99
N PHE A 372 13.69 -4.48 -28.32
CA PHE A 372 14.06 -4.33 -26.92
C PHE A 372 13.27 -5.31 -26.04
N THR A 373 11.94 -5.34 -26.17
CA THR A 373 11.05 -6.18 -25.37
C THR A 373 11.35 -7.68 -25.54
N GLN A 374 11.73 -8.13 -26.74
CA GLN A 374 12.11 -9.52 -27.00
C GLN A 374 13.52 -9.90 -26.52
N GLN A 375 14.39 -8.91 -26.25
CA GLN A 375 15.78 -9.12 -25.85
C GLN A 375 16.04 -8.83 -24.37
N SER A 376 15.21 -8.01 -23.73
CA SER A 376 15.33 -7.65 -22.33
C SER A 376 14.81 -8.78 -21.42
N PRO A 377 15.64 -9.33 -20.51
CA PRO A 377 15.20 -10.35 -19.55
C PRO A 377 14.20 -9.79 -18.52
N PHE A 378 14.11 -8.46 -18.38
CA PHE A 378 13.20 -7.80 -17.46
C PHE A 378 11.77 -7.68 -18.01
N GLU A 379 11.57 -7.90 -19.31
CA GLU A 379 10.28 -7.70 -19.98
C GLU A 379 9.38 -8.95 -19.99
N ASP A 380 9.78 -10.04 -19.33
CA ASP A 380 9.03 -11.30 -19.20
C ASP A 380 8.63 -11.95 -20.55
N TYR A 381 9.42 -11.68 -21.61
CA TYR A 381 9.29 -12.36 -22.89
C TYR A 381 10.00 -13.74 -22.84
N PRO A 382 9.40 -14.83 -23.37
CA PRO A 382 8.21 -14.88 -24.22
C PRO A 382 6.88 -15.19 -23.51
N ASP A 383 6.81 -15.30 -22.17
CA ASP A 383 5.53 -15.57 -21.48
C ASP A 383 4.53 -14.42 -21.72
N ARG A 384 5.02 -13.19 -21.60
CA ARG A 384 4.38 -11.99 -22.16
C ARG A 384 4.91 -11.79 -23.56
N ASP A 385 4.20 -12.29 -24.56
CA ASP A 385 4.59 -12.14 -25.96
C ASP A 385 4.53 -10.65 -26.42
N THR A 386 4.82 -10.43 -27.70
CA THR A 386 4.64 -9.14 -28.40
C THR A 386 3.58 -9.25 -29.50
N LYS A 387 2.66 -10.23 -29.40
CA LYS A 387 1.89 -10.71 -30.55
C LYS A 387 1.01 -9.64 -31.19
N ILE A 388 0.50 -8.67 -30.43
CA ILE A 388 -0.28 -7.55 -31.00
C ILE A 388 0.62 -6.70 -31.91
N TRP A 389 1.87 -6.45 -31.51
CA TRP A 389 2.84 -5.72 -32.31
C TRP A 389 3.35 -6.53 -33.51
N ASP A 390 3.55 -7.84 -33.34
CA ASP A 390 3.89 -8.76 -34.43
C ASP A 390 2.79 -8.77 -35.50
N ASP A 391 1.52 -8.83 -35.07
CA ASP A 391 0.38 -8.82 -35.98
C ASP A 391 0.24 -7.46 -36.68
N ALA A 392 0.35 -6.34 -35.94
CA ALA A 392 0.32 -4.98 -36.51
C ALA A 392 1.40 -4.79 -37.60
N LEU A 393 2.65 -5.13 -37.29
CA LEU A 393 3.80 -4.92 -38.17
C LEU A 393 3.86 -5.88 -39.37
N TYR A 394 3.48 -7.16 -39.18
CA TYR A 394 3.82 -8.21 -40.13
C TYR A 394 2.63 -9.03 -40.66
N VAL A 395 1.47 -8.99 -40.00
CA VAL A 395 0.24 -9.66 -40.48
C VAL A 395 -0.69 -8.64 -41.16
N GLN A 396 -0.94 -7.52 -40.50
CA GLN A 396 -1.63 -6.36 -41.06
C GLN A 396 -0.69 -5.63 -42.02
N GLY A 397 0.48 -5.17 -41.54
CA GLY A 397 1.53 -4.62 -42.38
C GLY A 397 1.16 -3.29 -43.06
N TRP A 398 0.30 -2.50 -42.42
CA TRP A 398 -0.07 -1.15 -42.83
C TRP A 398 -0.45 -0.29 -41.62
N ASN A 399 -0.33 1.03 -41.77
CA ASN A 399 -0.54 2.02 -40.71
C ASN A 399 -1.57 3.08 -41.13
N ASN A 400 -1.85 4.05 -40.26
CA ASN A 400 -2.91 5.04 -40.47
C ASN A 400 -2.67 6.05 -41.61
N THR A 401 -1.51 5.98 -42.28
CA THR A 401 -1.22 6.74 -43.52
C THR A 401 -1.58 5.97 -44.80
N ASP A 402 -1.91 4.68 -44.71
CA ASP A 402 -2.29 3.83 -45.84
C ASP A 402 -3.76 4.04 -46.22
N PRO A 403 -4.13 4.03 -47.52
CA PRO A 403 -5.53 4.13 -47.94
C PRO A 403 -6.47 3.12 -47.27
N ARG A 404 -6.01 1.91 -46.95
CA ARG A 404 -6.80 0.83 -46.31
C ARG A 404 -7.31 1.20 -44.91
N PHE A 405 -6.60 2.09 -44.21
CA PHE A 405 -7.02 2.58 -42.90
C PHE A 405 -8.40 3.25 -42.96
N TRP A 406 -8.67 4.02 -44.02
CA TRP A 406 -9.89 4.82 -44.11
C TRP A 406 -11.14 3.96 -44.30
N ASP A 407 -11.04 2.82 -44.99
CA ASP A 407 -12.16 1.88 -45.12
C ASP A 407 -12.53 1.30 -43.74
N ALA A 408 -11.55 0.74 -43.01
CA ALA A 408 -11.75 0.19 -41.67
C ALA A 408 -12.23 1.24 -40.66
N TYR A 409 -11.69 2.47 -40.73
CA TYR A 409 -12.10 3.57 -39.85
C TYR A 409 -13.51 4.08 -40.16
N LEU A 410 -13.93 4.10 -41.43
CA LEU A 410 -15.31 4.45 -41.80
C LEU A 410 -16.32 3.41 -41.31
N ASP A 411 -16.01 2.11 -41.41
CA ASP A 411 -16.85 1.05 -40.83
C ASP A 411 -16.94 1.17 -39.30
N PHE A 412 -15.83 1.43 -38.62
CA PHE A 412 -15.81 1.64 -37.17
C PHE A 412 -16.62 2.87 -36.73
N LEU A 413 -16.50 3.99 -37.47
CA LEU A 413 -17.33 5.19 -37.29
C LEU A 413 -18.80 4.92 -37.55
N TYR A 414 -19.16 4.10 -38.54
CA TYR A 414 -20.54 3.70 -38.79
C TYR A 414 -21.10 2.87 -37.63
N TYR A 415 -20.33 1.91 -37.11
CA TYR A 415 -20.74 1.04 -36.00
C TYR A 415 -20.93 1.78 -34.67
N GLY A 416 -20.12 2.80 -34.36
CA GLY A 416 -20.37 3.68 -33.20
C GLY A 416 -21.39 4.80 -33.46
N GLY A 417 -21.48 5.22 -34.72
CA GLY A 417 -22.37 6.24 -35.25
C GLY A 417 -23.78 5.73 -35.51
N GLU A 418 -24.22 5.82 -36.77
CA GLU A 418 -25.57 5.45 -37.22
C GLU A 418 -25.97 4.02 -36.82
N GLY A 419 -25.04 3.06 -36.95
CA GLY A 419 -25.27 1.66 -36.62
C GLY A 419 -25.35 1.36 -35.12
N GLY A 420 -24.92 2.27 -34.24
CA GLY A 420 -24.74 1.99 -32.81
C GLY A 420 -25.28 3.06 -31.89
N LEU A 421 -24.45 3.44 -30.91
CA LEU A 421 -24.82 4.29 -29.78
C LEU A 421 -25.35 5.66 -30.21
N LEU A 422 -24.63 6.37 -31.08
CA LEU A 422 -25.01 7.75 -31.44
C LEU A 422 -26.29 7.79 -32.27
N GLY A 423 -26.42 6.87 -33.25
CA GLY A 423 -27.65 6.73 -34.04
C GLY A 423 -28.84 6.26 -33.19
N ALA A 424 -28.63 5.44 -32.16
CA ALA A 424 -29.67 5.07 -31.22
C ALA A 424 -30.13 6.25 -30.35
N ILE A 425 -29.19 7.09 -29.92
CA ILE A 425 -29.49 8.33 -29.19
C ILE A 425 -30.34 9.30 -30.04
N GLU A 426 -29.99 9.44 -31.32
CA GLU A 426 -30.75 10.29 -32.26
C GLU A 426 -32.15 9.72 -32.56
N ARG A 427 -32.25 8.43 -32.94
CA ARG A 427 -33.52 7.77 -33.31
C ARG A 427 -34.56 7.77 -32.19
N ASP A 428 -34.12 7.51 -30.95
CA ASP A 428 -35.01 7.37 -29.80
C ASP A 428 -35.10 8.67 -28.96
N GLU A 429 -34.52 9.79 -29.43
CA GLU A 429 -34.45 11.09 -28.72
C GLU A 429 -33.94 10.96 -27.28
N LEU A 430 -32.78 10.33 -27.08
CA LEU A 430 -32.27 9.98 -25.75
C LEU A 430 -31.33 11.04 -25.16
N ASP A 431 -31.38 11.16 -23.83
CA ASP A 431 -30.36 11.87 -23.05
C ASP A 431 -29.15 10.98 -22.74
N ALA A 432 -29.37 9.67 -22.62
CA ALA A 432 -28.34 8.65 -22.38
C ALA A 432 -28.82 7.24 -22.76
N VAL A 433 -27.88 6.31 -22.91
CA VAL A 433 -28.11 4.87 -22.96
C VAL A 433 -27.41 4.22 -21.77
N ILE A 434 -28.07 3.26 -21.11
CA ILE A 434 -27.52 2.53 -19.95
C ILE A 434 -27.39 1.04 -20.20
N MET A 435 -26.31 0.44 -19.67
CA MET A 435 -26.11 -1.02 -19.61
C MET A 435 -25.07 -1.38 -18.52
N PRO A 436 -24.98 -2.65 -18.08
CA PRO A 436 -23.90 -3.12 -17.22
C PRO A 436 -22.51 -2.78 -17.77
N ALA A 437 -21.64 -2.23 -16.92
CA ALA A 437 -20.43 -1.53 -17.36
C ALA A 437 -19.41 -2.43 -18.10
N ASN A 438 -19.33 -3.73 -17.78
CA ASN A 438 -18.43 -4.66 -18.47
C ASN A 438 -18.81 -4.89 -19.95
N GLY A 439 -20.05 -4.54 -20.34
CA GLY A 439 -20.55 -4.69 -21.70
C GLY A 439 -20.39 -3.45 -22.58
N SER A 440 -20.18 -2.27 -22.01
CA SER A 440 -20.37 -0.98 -22.68
C SER A 440 -19.24 -0.44 -23.58
N PRO A 441 -17.93 -0.58 -23.28
CA PRO A 441 -16.91 0.27 -23.91
C PRO A 441 -16.85 0.16 -25.44
N VAL A 442 -16.96 -1.07 -25.97
CA VAL A 442 -16.95 -1.37 -27.41
C VAL A 442 -18.01 -0.59 -28.20
N PHE A 443 -19.17 -0.29 -27.60
CA PHE A 443 -20.24 0.46 -28.27
C PHE A 443 -20.06 1.99 -28.19
N ALA A 444 -19.18 2.47 -27.32
CA ALA A 444 -18.87 3.90 -27.17
C ALA A 444 -17.61 4.30 -27.95
N ALA A 445 -16.62 3.39 -28.07
CA ALA A 445 -15.31 3.63 -28.65
C ALA A 445 -15.38 4.16 -30.10
N GLY A 446 -16.01 3.42 -31.03
CA GLY A 446 -16.15 3.85 -32.43
C GLY A 446 -16.97 5.12 -32.63
N GLY A 447 -17.76 5.50 -31.62
CA GLY A 447 -18.49 6.78 -31.62
C GLY A 447 -17.66 7.94 -31.08
N GLY A 448 -16.53 7.72 -30.41
CA GLY A 448 -15.87 8.73 -29.58
C GLY A 448 -16.82 9.29 -28.51
N ALA A 449 -17.68 8.43 -27.95
CA ALA A 449 -18.79 8.83 -27.10
C ALA A 449 -18.41 8.86 -25.61
N PRO A 450 -18.82 9.87 -24.82
CA PRO A 450 -18.53 9.93 -23.40
C PRO A 450 -19.28 8.85 -22.61
N VAL A 451 -18.61 8.30 -21.60
CA VAL A 451 -19.14 7.26 -20.70
C VAL A 451 -18.86 7.63 -19.25
N VAL A 452 -19.88 7.57 -18.40
CA VAL A 452 -19.75 7.72 -16.94
C VAL A 452 -20.22 6.42 -16.28
N SER A 453 -19.32 5.73 -15.57
CA SER A 453 -19.61 4.47 -14.89
C SER A 453 -19.70 4.67 -13.38
N VAL A 454 -20.74 4.10 -12.75
CA VAL A 454 -20.95 4.18 -11.29
C VAL A 454 -21.20 2.79 -10.69
N PRO A 455 -20.82 2.54 -9.42
CA PRO A 455 -21.07 1.27 -8.75
C PRO A 455 -22.56 0.92 -8.72
N LEU A 456 -22.90 -0.29 -9.17
CA LEU A 456 -24.26 -0.82 -9.24
C LEU A 456 -24.51 -1.88 -8.16
N GLY A 457 -23.52 -2.72 -7.88
CA GLY A 457 -23.63 -3.75 -6.85
C GLY A 457 -22.34 -4.53 -6.63
N PHE A 458 -22.47 -5.59 -5.85
CA PHE A 458 -21.41 -6.56 -5.57
C PHE A 458 -21.92 -7.96 -5.86
N TYR A 459 -21.03 -8.84 -6.30
CA TYR A 459 -21.35 -10.26 -6.44
C TYR A 459 -21.69 -10.87 -5.07
N ALA A 460 -22.77 -11.66 -5.02
CA ALA A 460 -23.32 -12.20 -3.78
C ALA A 460 -22.36 -13.20 -3.09
N ALA A 461 -22.56 -13.41 -1.77
CA ALA A 461 -21.72 -14.28 -0.94
C ALA A 461 -21.57 -15.73 -1.45
N ASN A 462 -22.56 -16.22 -2.21
CA ASN A 462 -22.61 -17.55 -2.81
C ASN A 462 -22.14 -17.60 -4.29
N THR A 463 -21.56 -16.52 -4.82
CA THR A 463 -21.09 -16.47 -6.20
C THR A 463 -19.89 -17.41 -6.38
N SER A 464 -19.97 -18.32 -7.36
CA SER A 464 -18.83 -19.18 -7.74
C SER A 464 -17.68 -18.33 -8.27
N VAL A 465 -16.45 -18.64 -7.85
CA VAL A 465 -15.26 -17.94 -8.34
C VAL A 465 -15.00 -18.30 -9.80
N VAL A 466 -15.02 -17.32 -10.68
CA VAL A 466 -14.59 -17.41 -12.08
C VAL A 466 -13.24 -16.71 -12.21
N LYS A 467 -12.26 -17.42 -12.77
CA LYS A 467 -10.90 -16.92 -12.98
C LYS A 467 -10.70 -16.51 -14.44
N ASN A 468 -9.80 -15.54 -14.67
CA ASN A 468 -9.26 -15.26 -16.00
C ASN A 468 -8.31 -16.38 -16.45
N ASP A 469 -7.81 -16.32 -17.69
CA ASP A 469 -6.89 -17.32 -18.26
C ASP A 469 -5.54 -17.40 -17.52
N ARG A 470 -5.20 -16.36 -16.74
CA ARG A 470 -4.03 -16.26 -15.87
C ARG A 470 -4.31 -16.70 -14.43
N GLY A 471 -5.48 -17.27 -14.15
CA GLY A 471 -5.83 -17.86 -12.86
C GLY A 471 -6.26 -16.87 -11.76
N MET A 472 -6.38 -15.59 -12.05
CA MET A 472 -6.83 -14.55 -11.12
C MET A 472 -8.36 -14.49 -11.03
N PRO A 473 -8.97 -14.37 -9.85
CA PRO A 473 -10.42 -14.17 -9.71
C PRO A 473 -10.90 -12.89 -10.40
N PHE A 474 -11.69 -13.04 -11.48
CA PHE A 474 -12.36 -11.94 -12.18
C PHE A 474 -13.78 -11.74 -11.68
N VAL A 475 -14.45 -12.83 -11.29
CA VAL A 475 -15.72 -12.81 -10.55
C VAL A 475 -15.60 -13.67 -9.32
N ALA A 476 -15.98 -13.11 -8.18
CA ALA A 476 -15.95 -13.74 -6.87
C ALA A 476 -16.86 -12.96 -5.91
N PRO A 477 -17.29 -13.55 -4.78
CA PRO A 477 -18.07 -12.85 -3.76
C PRO A 477 -17.43 -11.52 -3.34
N GLY A 478 -18.24 -10.46 -3.23
CA GLY A 478 -17.77 -9.14 -2.81
C GLY A 478 -17.08 -8.29 -3.89
N ILE A 479 -16.75 -8.83 -5.07
CA ILE A 479 -16.23 -8.02 -6.18
C ILE A 479 -17.34 -7.04 -6.66
N PRO A 480 -17.04 -5.74 -6.84
CA PRO A 480 -18.00 -4.76 -7.35
C PRO A 480 -18.22 -4.89 -8.87
N PHE A 481 -19.38 -4.46 -9.33
CA PHE A 481 -19.66 -4.19 -10.75
C PHE A 481 -20.50 -2.91 -10.89
N GLY A 482 -20.44 -2.30 -12.07
CA GLY A 482 -21.03 -0.98 -12.34
C GLY A 482 -22.13 -0.96 -13.39
N VAL A 483 -22.78 0.19 -13.50
CA VAL A 483 -23.62 0.59 -14.64
C VAL A 483 -22.95 1.76 -15.36
N SER A 484 -22.92 1.72 -16.68
CA SER A 484 -22.44 2.82 -17.51
C SER A 484 -23.61 3.66 -18.04
N PHE A 485 -23.46 4.98 -17.98
CA PHE A 485 -24.25 5.96 -18.70
C PHE A 485 -23.43 6.42 -19.90
N MET A 486 -23.90 6.15 -21.11
CA MET A 486 -23.27 6.53 -22.38
C MET A 486 -24.10 7.61 -23.05
N GLY A 487 -23.47 8.61 -23.68
CA GLY A 487 -24.18 9.77 -24.24
C GLY A 487 -23.70 10.21 -25.61
N ALA A 488 -24.30 11.28 -26.12
CA ALA A 488 -23.83 11.95 -27.33
C ALA A 488 -22.46 12.62 -27.11
N LYS A 489 -21.73 12.92 -28.18
CA LYS A 489 -20.49 13.72 -28.10
C LYS A 489 -20.75 15.03 -27.34
N PHE A 490 -19.85 15.40 -26.42
CA PHE A 490 -19.93 16.62 -25.61
C PHE A 490 -21.13 16.70 -24.65
N SER A 491 -21.69 15.55 -24.25
CA SER A 491 -22.81 15.46 -23.29
C SER A 491 -22.39 15.18 -21.84
N GLU A 492 -21.11 15.33 -21.50
CA GLU A 492 -20.54 14.87 -20.21
C GLU A 492 -21.27 15.48 -19.02
N ALA A 493 -21.65 16.76 -19.08
CA ALA A 493 -22.41 17.42 -18.02
C ALA A 493 -23.79 16.76 -17.78
N LYS A 494 -24.47 16.36 -18.86
CA LYS A 494 -25.76 15.64 -18.77
C LYS A 494 -25.54 14.27 -18.12
N LEU A 495 -24.54 13.52 -18.57
CA LEU A 495 -24.20 12.20 -18.02
C LEU A 495 -23.79 12.26 -16.55
N ILE A 496 -22.96 13.23 -16.16
CA ILE A 496 -22.56 13.50 -14.78
C ILE A 496 -23.78 13.76 -13.90
N GLY A 497 -24.74 14.55 -14.37
CA GLY A 497 -26.00 14.77 -13.65
C GLY A 497 -26.80 13.49 -13.45
N LEU A 498 -27.00 12.70 -14.51
CA LEU A 498 -27.75 11.43 -14.45
C LEU A 498 -27.07 10.41 -13.51
N ALA A 499 -25.75 10.25 -13.66
CA ALA A 499 -24.93 9.36 -12.85
C ALA A 499 -24.91 9.78 -11.37
N TYR A 500 -24.75 11.08 -11.08
CA TYR A 500 -24.81 11.63 -9.72
C TYR A 500 -26.20 11.42 -9.09
N ALA A 501 -27.27 11.75 -9.81
CA ALA A 501 -28.63 11.56 -9.32
C ALA A 501 -28.94 10.08 -9.01
N PHE A 502 -28.36 9.13 -9.76
CA PHE A 502 -28.45 7.70 -9.49
C PHE A 502 -27.58 7.26 -8.31
N GLU A 503 -26.31 7.68 -8.26
CA GLU A 503 -25.37 7.41 -7.18
C GLU A 503 -25.94 7.83 -5.83
N GLN A 504 -26.40 9.08 -5.71
CA GLN A 504 -26.90 9.64 -4.46
C GLN A 504 -28.19 8.98 -3.96
N ARG A 505 -28.96 8.32 -4.85
CA ARG A 505 -30.14 7.52 -4.47
C ARG A 505 -29.78 6.10 -4.03
N THR A 506 -28.70 5.53 -4.54
CA THR A 506 -28.35 4.11 -4.36
C THR A 506 -27.28 3.88 -3.30
N ARG A 507 -26.33 4.84 -3.18
CA ARG A 507 -25.19 4.86 -2.25
C ARG A 507 -24.53 3.48 -2.14
N VAL A 508 -24.28 2.86 -3.29
CA VAL A 508 -23.77 1.46 -3.38
C VAL A 508 -22.38 1.37 -2.77
N ARG A 509 -21.51 2.34 -3.07
CA ARG A 509 -20.13 2.38 -2.55
C ARG A 509 -20.08 2.50 -1.03
N ASP A 510 -21.02 3.16 -0.40
CA ASP A 510 -21.06 3.38 1.05
C ASP A 510 -21.32 2.09 1.84
N ARG A 511 -21.67 1.00 1.15
CA ARG A 511 -21.76 -0.37 1.70
C ARG A 511 -20.39 -1.05 1.76
N VAL A 512 -19.36 -0.44 1.17
CA VAL A 512 -17.98 -0.91 1.25
C VAL A 512 -17.36 -0.46 2.56
N THR A 513 -17.00 -1.42 3.40
CA THR A 513 -16.18 -1.24 4.58
C THR A 513 -14.78 -1.83 4.35
N MET A 514 -13.82 -1.50 5.22
CA MET A 514 -12.51 -2.17 5.27
C MET A 514 -12.61 -3.69 5.52
N GLU A 515 -13.73 -4.16 6.07
CA GLU A 515 -14.04 -5.59 6.29
C GLU A 515 -14.64 -6.25 5.05
N SER A 516 -15.41 -5.51 4.23
CA SER A 516 -16.00 -6.03 2.99
C SER A 516 -15.01 -5.99 1.83
N MET A 517 -14.10 -5.02 1.81
CA MET A 517 -12.86 -5.15 1.05
C MET A 517 -12.07 -6.29 1.66
N ASN A 518 -11.35 -7.07 0.85
CA ASN A 518 -10.43 -8.07 1.36
C ASN A 518 -9.15 -7.40 1.88
N LEU A 519 -9.25 -6.24 2.56
CA LEU A 519 -8.13 -5.48 3.11
C LEU A 519 -7.81 -5.89 4.53
N SER A 520 -8.79 -6.11 5.40
CA SER A 520 -8.51 -6.77 6.70
C SER A 520 -7.83 -8.12 6.47
N ARG A 521 -8.27 -8.85 5.43
CA ARG A 521 -7.63 -10.08 4.98
C ARG A 521 -6.33 -9.86 4.22
N ALA A 522 -6.15 -8.88 3.35
CA ALA A 522 -4.85 -8.63 2.69
C ALA A 522 -3.80 -8.16 3.70
N ILE A 523 -4.17 -7.29 4.63
CA ILE A 523 -3.37 -6.86 5.79
C ILE A 523 -3.20 -8.01 6.81
N HIS A 524 -3.78 -9.21 6.58
CA HIS A 524 -3.57 -10.44 7.38
C HIS A 524 -3.14 -11.69 6.56
N HIS A 525 -3.10 -11.65 5.22
CA HIS A 525 -2.74 -12.74 4.29
C HIS A 525 -1.63 -12.32 3.32
N GLU A 526 -1.36 -11.03 3.16
CA GLU A 526 -0.42 -10.46 2.18
C GLU A 526 0.52 -9.41 2.82
N THR A 527 0.25 -8.95 4.05
CA THR A 527 1.34 -8.76 5.05
C THR A 527 2.12 -10.05 5.29
N LEU A 528 1.59 -11.19 4.82
CA LEU A 528 2.16 -12.53 4.87
C LEU A 528 2.13 -13.25 3.51
N LYS A 529 2.65 -12.59 2.46
CA LYS A 529 3.22 -13.34 1.34
C LYS A 529 4.72 -13.08 1.21
N PRO A 530 5.54 -14.10 0.95
CA PRO A 530 6.94 -14.06 1.35
C PRO A 530 7.83 -14.23 0.12
N ASP A 531 7.76 -13.30 -0.85
CA ASP A 531 8.44 -13.44 -2.15
C ASP A 531 9.99 -13.36 -2.08
N LYS A 532 10.55 -13.26 -0.87
CA LYS A 532 11.97 -13.54 -0.56
C LYS A 532 12.21 -14.41 0.69
N ALA A 533 11.18 -14.80 1.43
CA ALA A 533 11.35 -15.59 2.66
C ALA A 533 10.85 -17.02 2.44
N GLU A 534 11.77 -17.89 2.00
CA GLU A 534 11.55 -19.34 1.90
C GLU A 534 10.93 -19.91 3.20
N ASN A 535 10.19 -21.02 3.09
CA ASN A 535 9.53 -21.65 4.25
C ASN A 535 10.48 -21.95 5.41
N ALA A 536 11.75 -22.19 5.10
CA ALA A 536 12.87 -22.05 6.01
C ALA A 536 14.04 -21.45 5.23
N ILE A 537 14.93 -20.74 5.92
CA ILE A 537 16.15 -20.16 5.36
C ILE A 537 17.37 -20.87 5.92
N GLU A 538 18.39 -21.10 5.09
CA GLU A 538 19.67 -21.66 5.55
C GLU A 538 20.61 -20.53 5.99
N ALA A 539 20.97 -20.49 7.27
CA ALA A 539 21.87 -19.48 7.83
C ALA A 539 22.90 -20.09 8.77
N GLU A 540 24.09 -19.47 8.86
CA GLU A 540 25.12 -19.89 9.81
C GLU A 540 24.87 -19.28 11.20
N VAL A 541 24.90 -20.13 12.23
CA VAL A 541 24.93 -19.71 13.65
C VAL A 541 26.08 -20.41 14.39
N ALA A 542 26.60 -19.77 15.43
CA ALA A 542 27.76 -20.29 16.17
C ALA A 542 27.32 -21.10 17.40
N TYR A 543 27.40 -22.43 17.30
CA TYR A 543 27.20 -23.35 18.41
C TYR A 543 28.47 -23.46 19.27
N LEU A 544 28.32 -23.98 20.49
CA LEU A 544 29.45 -24.47 21.26
C LEU A 544 30.07 -25.67 20.54
N GLN A 545 31.38 -25.64 20.30
CA GLN A 545 32.11 -26.80 19.80
C GLN A 545 32.26 -27.82 20.93
N TYR A 546 31.97 -29.09 20.65
CA TYR A 546 32.22 -30.17 21.61
C TYR A 546 33.72 -30.34 21.89
N ASP A 547 34.10 -30.31 23.17
CA ASP A 547 35.42 -30.64 23.68
C ASP A 547 35.23 -31.61 24.86
N PRO A 548 35.89 -32.78 24.91
CA PRO A 548 35.80 -33.70 26.05
C PRO A 548 36.15 -33.07 27.40
N ALA A 549 36.94 -31.99 27.42
CA ALA A 549 37.22 -31.24 28.65
C ALA A 549 35.94 -30.74 29.35
N HIS A 550 34.88 -30.43 28.59
CA HIS A 550 33.60 -29.95 29.10
C HIS A 550 32.86 -30.96 30.00
N GLU A 551 33.23 -32.25 29.99
CA GLU A 551 32.68 -33.25 30.92
C GLU A 551 33.28 -33.13 32.33
N THR A 552 34.44 -32.48 32.47
CA THR A 552 35.20 -32.36 33.73
C THR A 552 35.50 -30.93 34.15
N GLU A 553 35.46 -29.98 33.21
CA GLU A 553 35.70 -28.55 33.41
C GLU A 553 34.45 -27.75 33.06
N LYS A 554 34.01 -26.90 33.99
CA LYS A 554 32.89 -26.00 33.75
C LYS A 554 33.28 -24.92 32.73
N LEU A 555 32.36 -24.57 31.84
CA LEU A 555 32.59 -23.53 30.84
C LEU A 555 32.64 -22.16 31.53
N TYR A 556 33.51 -21.26 31.05
CA TYR A 556 33.54 -19.88 31.55
C TYR A 556 33.87 -18.86 30.46
N THR A 557 33.46 -17.60 30.67
CA THR A 557 33.90 -16.43 29.92
C THR A 557 34.18 -15.27 30.88
N MET A 558 35.39 -14.74 30.82
CA MET A 558 35.84 -13.56 31.57
C MET A 558 35.35 -12.29 30.86
N ASN A 559 34.67 -11.42 31.61
CA ASN A 559 34.14 -10.13 31.16
C ASN A 559 34.92 -8.96 31.77
N TYR A 560 36.19 -9.17 32.09
CA TYR A 560 37.16 -8.19 32.59
C TYR A 560 38.56 -8.57 32.11
N ASP A 561 39.49 -7.61 32.05
CA ASP A 561 40.87 -7.88 31.64
C ASP A 561 41.58 -8.76 32.70
N THR A 562 42.09 -9.92 32.28
CA THR A 562 42.85 -10.84 33.14
C THR A 562 44.34 -10.51 33.19
N GLU A 563 44.81 -9.49 32.46
CA GLU A 563 46.22 -9.16 32.24
C GLU A 563 47.02 -10.36 31.68
N GLY A 564 46.33 -11.27 30.96
CA GLY A 564 46.90 -12.51 30.44
C GLY A 564 47.15 -13.61 31.49
N LYS A 565 46.75 -13.43 32.75
CA LYS A 565 46.94 -14.41 33.83
C LYS A 565 46.07 -15.67 33.67
N PHE A 566 44.92 -15.52 33.00
CA PHE A 566 43.98 -16.59 32.69
C PHE A 566 43.47 -16.43 31.25
N PRO A 567 43.15 -17.52 30.52
CA PRO A 567 42.42 -17.43 29.27
C PRO A 567 41.10 -16.67 29.46
N MET A 568 40.66 -15.93 28.43
CA MET A 568 39.38 -15.22 28.49
C MET A 568 38.17 -16.16 28.44
N THR A 569 38.35 -17.38 27.94
CA THR A 569 37.35 -18.47 27.95
C THR A 569 38.08 -19.80 27.77
N ASN A 570 37.49 -20.91 28.25
CA ASN A 570 37.87 -22.27 27.85
C ASN A 570 37.03 -22.81 26.68
N THR A 571 36.07 -22.04 26.15
CA THR A 571 35.15 -22.49 25.09
C THR A 571 35.68 -22.18 23.68
N LYS A 572 35.26 -23.01 22.72
CA LYS A 572 35.38 -22.75 21.28
C LYS A 572 34.00 -22.79 20.64
N ASN A 573 33.85 -22.09 19.52
CA ASN A 573 32.61 -22.07 18.76
C ASN A 573 32.80 -22.77 17.42
N GLU A 574 31.76 -23.44 16.93
CA GLU A 574 31.69 -23.95 15.57
C GLU A 574 30.48 -23.35 14.84
N LEU A 575 30.70 -22.88 13.61
CA LEU A 575 29.60 -22.46 12.74
C LEU A 575 28.87 -23.69 12.21
N LYS A 576 27.54 -23.63 12.23
CA LYS A 576 26.65 -24.59 11.57
C LYS A 576 25.66 -23.83 10.72
N THR A 577 25.59 -24.18 9.45
CA THR A 577 24.42 -23.87 8.62
C THR A 577 23.23 -24.65 9.18
N ILE A 578 22.15 -23.96 9.48
CA ILE A 578 20.90 -24.54 9.97
C ILE A 578 19.71 -23.98 9.21
N SER A 579 18.67 -24.80 9.09
CA SER A 579 17.37 -24.42 8.55
C SER A 579 16.54 -23.69 9.61
N ILE A 580 16.26 -22.42 9.38
CA ILE A 580 15.50 -21.55 10.28
C ILE A 580 14.13 -21.28 9.64
N ASN A 581 13.09 -21.92 10.16
CA ASN A 581 11.74 -21.88 9.60
C ASN A 581 11.11 -20.49 9.75
N ASN A 582 10.43 -20.01 8.70
CA ASN A 582 9.60 -18.83 8.77
C ASN A 582 8.35 -19.14 9.60
N PHE A 583 8.28 -18.60 10.83
CA PHE A 583 7.19 -18.89 11.77
C PHE A 583 5.83 -18.37 11.26
N ARG A 584 5.84 -17.30 10.46
CA ARG A 584 4.61 -16.66 9.97
C ARG A 584 3.90 -17.48 8.89
N ASN A 585 4.62 -18.34 8.16
CA ASN A 585 4.05 -19.22 7.12
C ASN A 585 3.33 -20.46 7.68
N MET A 586 3.30 -20.67 9.00
CA MET A 586 2.78 -21.89 9.62
C MET A 586 1.27 -21.84 9.88
N VAL A 587 0.51 -22.55 9.03
CA VAL A 587 -0.95 -22.75 9.13
C VAL A 587 -1.39 -23.29 10.51
N SER A 588 -0.50 -24.02 11.19
CA SER A 588 -0.65 -24.47 12.57
C SER A 588 0.60 -24.10 13.39
N ALA A 589 0.92 -22.80 13.45
CA ALA A 589 2.03 -22.29 14.22
C ALA A 589 1.97 -22.76 15.70
N PRO A 590 3.10 -23.17 16.30
CA PRO A 590 3.17 -23.41 17.74
C PRO A 590 2.73 -22.16 18.54
N SER A 591 2.12 -22.35 19.70
CA SER A 591 1.90 -21.26 20.67
C SER A 591 3.07 -21.17 21.65
N PHE A 592 3.16 -20.05 22.39
CA PHE A 592 4.08 -19.87 23.51
C PHE A 592 4.06 -21.08 24.46
N ASP A 593 2.86 -21.57 24.82
CA ASP A 593 2.67 -22.71 25.73
C ASP A 593 3.20 -24.05 25.18
N THR A 594 3.52 -24.11 23.87
CA THR A 594 4.00 -25.33 23.21
C THR A 594 5.47 -25.27 22.80
N CYS A 595 5.95 -24.19 22.18
CA CYS A 595 7.36 -24.06 21.75
C CYS A 595 8.21 -23.13 22.63
N GLY A 596 7.61 -22.46 23.62
CA GLY A 596 8.30 -21.53 24.53
C GLY A 596 8.40 -20.09 24.02
N PHE A 597 7.84 -19.75 22.85
CA PHE A 597 7.88 -18.39 22.30
C PHE A 597 6.67 -18.05 21.42
N ALA A 598 6.37 -16.75 21.27
CA ALA A 598 5.33 -16.22 20.38
C ALA A 598 5.60 -14.74 20.04
N THR A 599 4.98 -14.22 18.98
CA THR A 599 4.78 -12.77 18.82
C THR A 599 3.52 -12.29 19.55
N LYS A 600 3.53 -11.01 19.92
CA LYS A 600 2.40 -10.26 20.46
C LYS A 600 2.32 -8.90 19.77
N ALA A 601 1.10 -8.38 19.63
CA ALA A 601 0.90 -6.98 19.27
C ALA A 601 1.27 -6.12 20.49
N MET A 602 2.13 -5.13 20.28
CA MET A 602 2.57 -4.17 21.29
C MET A 602 3.01 -2.87 20.62
N GLN A 603 2.08 -1.93 20.53
CA GLN A 603 2.37 -0.52 20.28
C GLN A 603 3.05 0.08 21.51
N SER A 604 4.00 1.00 21.30
CA SER A 604 4.61 1.79 22.37
C SER A 604 4.36 3.27 22.15
N SER A 605 4.14 4.02 23.23
CA SER A 605 4.04 5.48 23.17
C SER A 605 5.40 6.19 23.03
N LEU A 606 6.52 5.47 23.16
CA LEU A 606 7.87 5.98 22.89
C LEU A 606 8.23 5.93 21.40
N LYS A 607 8.80 7.01 20.87
CA LYS A 607 9.41 7.02 19.53
C LYS A 607 10.82 6.41 19.57
N MET A 608 11.32 5.89 18.43
CA MET A 608 12.66 5.26 18.32
C MET A 608 13.78 6.04 19.03
N ALA A 609 13.85 7.36 18.83
CA ALA A 609 14.89 8.21 19.40
C ALA A 609 14.83 8.35 20.94
N GLU A 610 13.71 7.96 21.56
CA GLU A 610 13.49 8.07 23.01
C GLU A 610 13.89 6.79 23.76
N PHE A 611 14.14 5.69 23.06
CA PHE A 611 14.64 4.44 23.67
C PHE A 611 16.11 4.52 24.13
N ASP A 612 16.85 5.57 23.73
CA ASP A 612 18.18 5.88 24.27
C ASP A 612 18.12 6.59 25.64
N ASP A 613 16.91 6.94 26.13
CA ASP A 613 16.66 7.52 27.46
C ASP A 613 16.08 6.43 28.39
N SER A 614 16.96 5.79 29.17
CA SER A 614 16.57 4.72 30.10
C SER A 614 15.49 5.14 31.11
N ALA A 615 15.40 6.42 31.50
CA ALA A 615 14.36 6.88 32.42
C ALA A 615 12.97 6.91 31.76
N LYS A 616 12.90 7.20 30.45
CA LYS A 616 11.67 7.04 29.66
C LYS A 616 11.32 5.57 29.47
N VAL A 617 12.29 4.72 29.16
CA VAL A 617 12.08 3.26 29.02
C VAL A 617 11.53 2.66 30.33
N GLU A 618 12.10 3.04 31.48
CA GLU A 618 11.69 2.55 32.81
C GLU A 618 10.33 3.07 33.27
N SER A 619 9.93 4.29 32.88
CA SER A 619 8.65 4.88 33.29
C SER A 619 7.48 4.51 32.38
N ILE A 620 7.73 4.44 31.07
CA ILE A 620 6.70 4.22 30.03
C ILE A 620 6.74 2.78 29.55
N PHE A 621 7.83 2.37 28.88
CA PHE A 621 7.87 1.07 28.21
C PHE A 621 7.79 -0.12 29.19
N TYR A 622 8.40 -0.03 30.37
CA TYR A 622 8.25 -1.05 31.42
C TYR A 622 6.81 -1.20 31.92
N THR A 623 5.99 -0.15 31.85
CA THR A 623 4.56 -0.22 32.19
C THR A 623 3.81 -0.97 31.11
N GLU A 624 4.00 -0.57 29.84
CA GLU A 624 3.42 -1.23 28.66
C GLU A 624 3.79 -2.73 28.61
N VAL A 625 5.04 -3.08 28.93
CA VAL A 625 5.52 -4.48 29.05
C VAL A 625 4.80 -5.23 30.17
N LYS A 626 4.67 -4.64 31.36
CA LYS A 626 4.00 -5.29 32.50
C LYS A 626 2.54 -5.55 32.22
N ASP A 627 1.89 -4.67 31.47
CA ASP A 627 0.48 -4.83 31.10
C ASP A 627 0.29 -5.93 30.05
N LEU A 628 1.16 -5.99 29.02
CA LEU A 628 1.18 -7.13 28.08
C LEU A 628 1.43 -8.47 28.79
N VAL A 629 2.41 -8.52 29.70
CA VAL A 629 2.72 -9.76 30.45
C VAL A 629 1.59 -10.12 31.41
N ARG A 630 0.83 -9.14 31.94
CA ARG A 630 -0.37 -9.38 32.75
C ARG A 630 -1.56 -9.87 31.92
N GLU A 631 -1.69 -9.43 30.67
CA GLU A 631 -2.66 -9.99 29.72
C GLU A 631 -2.33 -11.47 29.40
N MET A 632 -1.05 -11.77 29.18
CA MET A 632 -0.58 -13.15 28.98
C MET A 632 -0.77 -14.03 30.24
N TYR A 633 -0.59 -13.45 31.42
CA TYR A 633 -0.65 -14.16 32.69
C TYR A 633 -1.54 -13.44 33.72
N PRO A 634 -2.88 -13.50 33.58
CA PRO A 634 -3.81 -12.82 34.51
C PRO A 634 -3.72 -13.33 35.96
N GLY A 635 -3.19 -14.55 36.16
CA GLY A 635 -2.91 -15.15 37.47
C GLY A 635 -1.51 -14.88 38.04
N ALA A 636 -0.73 -13.97 37.45
CA ALA A 636 0.58 -13.61 37.98
C ALA A 636 0.44 -12.79 39.29
N GLY A 637 0.98 -13.30 40.39
CA GLY A 637 1.02 -12.61 41.68
C GLY A 637 1.97 -11.41 41.70
N PHE A 638 3.05 -11.46 40.90
CA PHE A 638 3.96 -10.32 40.69
C PHE A 638 4.62 -10.36 39.30
N ILE A 639 4.86 -9.18 38.72
CA ILE A 639 5.58 -9.01 37.45
C ILE A 639 6.64 -7.92 37.64
N GLY A 640 7.91 -8.33 37.67
CA GLY A 640 9.07 -7.44 37.77
C GLY A 640 9.82 -7.37 36.45
N VAL A 641 10.18 -6.15 36.01
CA VAL A 641 11.14 -5.97 34.91
C VAL A 641 12.52 -5.84 35.55
N LEU A 642 13.45 -6.73 35.18
CA LEU A 642 14.80 -6.79 35.73
C LEU A 642 15.68 -5.69 35.13
N GLU A 643 15.76 -5.65 33.80
CA GLU A 643 16.60 -4.73 33.03
C GLU A 643 16.14 -4.67 31.57
N HIS A 644 16.68 -3.70 30.82
CA HIS A 644 16.61 -3.63 29.37
C HIS A 644 18.01 -3.47 28.76
N GLN A 645 18.16 -3.91 27.51
CA GLN A 645 19.37 -3.75 26.72
C GLN A 645 19.02 -3.23 25.32
N ILE A 646 19.58 -2.08 24.95
CA ILE A 646 19.53 -1.57 23.58
C ILE A 646 20.71 -2.18 22.79
N ARG A 647 20.38 -2.86 21.69
CA ARG A 647 21.37 -3.42 20.75
C ARG A 647 21.28 -2.70 19.41
N LYS A 648 22.40 -2.16 18.92
CA LYS A 648 22.50 -1.47 17.62
C LYS A 648 23.65 -2.07 16.82
N ARG A 649 23.36 -2.65 15.65
CA ARG A 649 24.38 -3.24 14.77
C ARG A 649 25.21 -2.14 14.10
N THR A 650 26.52 -2.32 14.04
CA THR A 650 27.42 -1.49 13.23
C THR A 650 27.65 -2.15 11.86
N PRO A 651 27.91 -1.39 10.77
CA PRO A 651 28.12 -1.97 9.44
C PRO A 651 29.25 -3.03 9.37
N GLN A 652 30.23 -2.94 10.27
CA GLN A 652 31.37 -3.86 10.35
C GLN A 652 31.04 -5.18 11.06
N PHE A 653 29.90 -5.28 11.75
CA PHE A 653 29.45 -6.51 12.40
C PHE A 653 29.21 -7.64 11.38
N PRO A 654 29.67 -8.88 11.62
CA PRO A 654 30.06 -9.47 12.91
C PRO A 654 31.56 -9.34 13.26
N TYR A 655 32.35 -8.62 12.47
CA TYR A 655 33.77 -8.43 12.73
C TYR A 655 33.98 -7.39 13.83
N HIS A 656 34.69 -7.77 14.89
CA HIS A 656 34.99 -6.88 16.01
C HIS A 656 36.12 -5.91 15.62
N THR A 657 35.89 -4.60 15.64
CA THR A 657 36.91 -3.60 15.28
C THR A 657 37.99 -3.41 16.34
N GLY A 658 37.73 -3.88 17.57
CA GLY A 658 38.59 -3.68 18.73
C GLY A 658 38.27 -2.41 19.54
N GLU A 659 37.32 -1.60 19.06
CA GLU A 659 36.88 -0.39 19.74
C GLU A 659 35.78 -0.68 20.78
N GLN A 660 35.62 0.19 21.78
CA GLN A 660 34.48 0.14 22.70
C GLN A 660 33.24 0.75 22.04
N TYR A 661 32.23 -0.07 21.77
CA TYR A 661 30.95 0.39 21.24
C TYR A 661 30.08 1.03 22.34
N ARG A 662 29.41 2.14 22.01
CA ARG A 662 28.50 2.85 22.93
C ARG A 662 27.24 2.03 23.28
N ASN A 663 26.81 1.15 22.38
CA ASN A 663 25.67 0.25 22.57
C ASN A 663 26.14 -1.20 22.39
N LEU A 664 25.39 -2.15 22.93
CA LEU A 664 25.68 -3.57 22.72
C LEU A 664 25.43 -3.95 21.25
N LEU A 665 26.23 -4.88 20.75
CA LEU A 665 26.03 -5.48 19.44
C LEU A 665 25.03 -6.66 19.53
N PRO A 666 24.45 -7.12 18.41
CA PRO A 666 23.77 -8.40 18.35
C PRO A 666 24.68 -9.56 18.80
N THR A 667 24.10 -10.65 19.28
CA THR A 667 24.84 -11.90 19.54
C THR A 667 24.76 -12.84 18.33
N THR A 668 25.86 -13.52 18.03
CA THR A 668 25.94 -14.60 17.01
C THR A 668 26.08 -15.99 17.63
N LEU A 669 26.15 -16.07 18.96
CA LEU A 669 26.35 -17.30 19.71
C LEU A 669 25.00 -17.89 20.14
N VAL A 670 24.82 -19.18 19.92
CA VAL A 670 23.66 -19.90 20.46
C VAL A 670 23.81 -20.06 21.97
N HIS A 671 22.81 -19.57 22.71
CA HIS A 671 22.79 -19.53 24.17
C HIS A 671 21.35 -19.50 24.73
N ILE A 672 21.26 -19.63 26.05
CA ILE A 672 20.10 -19.29 26.89
C ILE A 672 20.65 -18.36 27.97
N ASP A 673 19.97 -17.25 28.27
CA ASP A 673 20.46 -16.20 29.19
C ASP A 673 20.66 -16.68 30.63
N PHE A 674 19.83 -17.64 31.07
CA PHE A 674 19.82 -18.09 32.46
C PHE A 674 19.83 -19.62 32.55
N THR A 675 20.58 -20.13 33.51
CA THR A 675 20.27 -21.43 34.14
C THR A 675 19.14 -21.26 35.17
N HIS A 676 18.55 -22.38 35.61
CA HIS A 676 17.55 -22.40 36.69
C HIS A 676 18.08 -21.72 37.96
N ASP A 677 19.30 -22.06 38.36
CA ASP A 677 20.00 -21.52 39.51
C ASP A 677 20.27 -20.01 39.38
N SER A 678 20.73 -19.57 38.20
CA SER A 678 21.05 -18.17 37.89
C SER A 678 19.82 -17.29 37.93
N ALA A 679 18.73 -17.68 37.25
CA ALA A 679 17.47 -16.95 37.31
C ALA A 679 16.90 -16.94 38.73
N THR A 680 16.89 -18.07 39.45
CA THR A 680 16.35 -18.13 40.82
C THR A 680 17.11 -17.21 41.77
N LYS A 681 18.45 -17.16 41.69
CA LYS A 681 19.29 -16.24 42.48
C LYS A 681 19.05 -14.78 42.11
N THR A 682 19.09 -14.45 40.81
CA THR A 682 18.87 -13.09 40.29
C THR A 682 17.48 -12.56 40.65
N GLY A 683 16.43 -13.35 40.43
CA GLY A 683 15.05 -12.99 40.77
C GLY A 683 14.86 -12.77 42.28
N ARG A 684 15.45 -13.63 43.12
CA ARG A 684 15.45 -13.46 44.58
C ARG A 684 16.24 -12.22 45.05
N ALA A 685 17.29 -11.84 44.33
CA ALA A 685 18.04 -10.62 44.63
C ALA A 685 17.28 -9.34 44.23
N ALA A 686 16.68 -9.32 43.04
CA ALA A 686 15.95 -8.17 42.51
C ALA A 686 14.55 -8.00 43.11
N PHE A 687 13.83 -9.11 43.34
CA PHE A 687 12.42 -9.14 43.71
C PHE A 687 12.17 -10.01 44.94
N LYS A 688 13.01 -9.84 45.98
CA LYS A 688 13.02 -10.68 47.19
C LYS A 688 11.63 -10.97 47.76
N GLU A 689 10.80 -9.94 47.95
CA GLU A 689 9.46 -10.11 48.53
C GLU A 689 8.52 -10.94 47.66
N ALA A 690 8.65 -10.88 46.33
CA ALA A 690 7.89 -11.74 45.43
C ALA A 690 8.40 -13.19 45.53
N ALA A 691 9.73 -13.37 45.49
CA ALA A 691 10.38 -14.67 45.61
C ALA A 691 10.21 -15.36 46.98
N ASP A 692 9.88 -14.61 48.04
CA ASP A 692 9.53 -15.14 49.36
C ASP A 692 8.04 -15.54 49.47
N ARG A 693 7.15 -14.96 48.64
CA ARG A 693 5.71 -15.20 48.67
C ARG A 693 5.21 -16.20 47.61
N HIS A 694 5.89 -16.25 46.47
CA HIS A 694 5.45 -16.96 45.27
C HIS A 694 6.51 -18.00 44.86
N PRO A 695 6.20 -19.32 44.93
CA PRO A 695 7.19 -20.38 44.72
C PRO A 695 7.54 -20.62 43.24
N HIS A 696 6.66 -20.24 42.31
CA HIS A 696 6.87 -20.42 40.88
C HIS A 696 7.37 -19.12 40.24
N LEU A 697 8.54 -19.18 39.60
CA LEU A 697 9.14 -18.11 38.81
C LEU A 697 9.23 -18.53 37.33
N LEU A 698 8.77 -17.66 36.44
CA LEU A 698 8.97 -17.70 35.00
C LEU A 698 9.79 -16.47 34.58
N ALA A 699 10.98 -16.67 34.03
CA ALA A 699 11.78 -15.63 33.40
C ALA A 699 11.50 -15.60 31.88
N LEU A 700 11.19 -14.40 31.38
CA LEU A 700 10.86 -14.11 29.99
C LEU A 700 11.84 -13.08 29.43
N ASN A 701 12.23 -13.23 28.18
CA ASN A 701 12.75 -12.13 27.38
C ASN A 701 11.64 -11.62 26.46
N LEU A 702 11.53 -10.30 26.36
CA LEU A 702 10.75 -9.62 25.33
C LEU A 702 11.71 -8.88 24.41
N TRP A 703 11.60 -9.12 23.09
CA TRP A 703 12.48 -8.57 22.08
C TRP A 703 11.71 -7.85 20.97
N LYS A 704 12.08 -6.60 20.71
CA LYS A 704 11.39 -5.69 19.77
C LYS A 704 12.39 -5.00 18.83
N SER A 705 12.06 -4.94 17.54
CA SER A 705 12.75 -4.05 16.60
C SER A 705 12.32 -2.61 16.86
N LEU A 706 13.28 -1.69 16.95
CA LEU A 706 13.03 -0.25 17.14
C LEU A 706 13.13 0.55 15.85
N GLN A 707 13.55 -0.09 14.76
CA GLN A 707 13.66 0.46 13.42
C GLN A 707 12.91 -0.46 12.44
N GLY A 708 12.50 0.08 11.29
CA GLY A 708 11.85 -0.67 10.20
C GLY A 708 12.62 -1.94 9.83
N PRO A 709 11.90 -2.94 9.27
CA PRO A 709 12.03 -4.36 9.60
C PRO A 709 13.48 -4.78 9.85
N GLY A 710 13.77 -5.24 11.07
CA GLY A 710 15.10 -5.61 11.56
C GLY A 710 15.62 -6.92 10.96
N ASP A 711 15.54 -7.01 9.63
CA ASP A 711 15.62 -8.20 8.82
C ASP A 711 17.01 -8.45 8.27
N ASP A 712 17.96 -7.54 8.48
CA ASP A 712 19.39 -7.76 8.20
C ASP A 712 20.00 -8.76 9.19
N TRP A 713 19.59 -8.68 10.46
CA TRP A 713 20.12 -9.50 11.54
C TRP A 713 19.07 -9.97 12.57
N PRO A 714 17.98 -10.63 12.15
CA PRO A 714 16.85 -10.99 13.01
C PRO A 714 17.22 -12.03 14.10
N LEU A 715 16.24 -12.34 14.98
CA LEU A 715 16.39 -13.30 16.07
C LEU A 715 15.87 -14.68 15.67
N ALA A 716 16.71 -15.70 15.79
CA ALA A 716 16.32 -17.11 15.70
C ALA A 716 16.04 -17.70 17.09
N LEU A 717 15.02 -18.54 17.18
CA LEU A 717 14.48 -19.17 18.38
C LEU A 717 14.32 -20.67 18.13
N CYS A 718 14.78 -21.51 19.06
CA CYS A 718 14.62 -22.96 18.96
C CYS A 718 13.40 -23.46 19.74
N ASP A 719 12.62 -24.35 19.14
CA ASP A 719 11.48 -24.99 19.79
C ASP A 719 11.94 -25.88 20.95
N VAL A 720 11.56 -25.50 22.18
CA VAL A 720 11.94 -26.21 23.42
C VAL A 720 11.56 -27.70 23.44
N ARG A 721 10.61 -28.14 22.60
CA ARG A 721 10.22 -29.55 22.47
C ARG A 721 11.26 -30.39 21.72
N THR A 722 12.18 -29.73 21.01
CA THR A 722 13.17 -30.37 20.12
C THR A 722 14.59 -30.41 20.70
N VAL A 723 14.79 -29.77 21.85
CA VAL A 723 16.06 -29.67 22.59
C VAL A 723 16.18 -30.82 23.60
N ASP A 724 17.29 -31.57 23.55
CA ASP A 724 17.62 -32.57 24.58
C ASP A 724 18.41 -31.88 25.70
N TYR A 725 17.72 -31.23 26.66
CA TYR A 725 18.34 -30.37 27.68
C TYR A 725 19.46 -31.01 28.52
N GLU A 726 19.52 -32.34 28.61
CA GLU A 726 20.57 -33.06 29.33
C GLU A 726 21.84 -33.30 28.49
N LYS A 727 21.77 -33.12 27.16
CA LYS A 727 22.88 -33.38 26.22
C LYS A 727 23.26 -32.20 25.35
N ASP A 728 22.27 -31.38 24.98
CA ASP A 728 22.44 -30.24 24.10
C ASP A 728 22.90 -28.99 24.86
N ILE A 729 22.70 -28.91 26.18
CA ILE A 729 22.84 -27.70 26.98
C ILE A 729 23.89 -27.90 28.08
N VAL A 730 24.80 -26.92 28.23
CA VAL A 730 25.84 -26.91 29.28
C VAL A 730 25.89 -25.51 29.91
N SER A 731 26.01 -25.42 31.23
CA SER A 731 26.11 -24.12 31.90
C SER A 731 27.50 -23.48 31.73
N GLN A 732 27.50 -22.15 31.62
CA GLN A 732 28.70 -21.33 31.47
C GLN A 732 28.69 -20.20 32.50
N ASP A 733 29.80 -20.08 33.22
CA ASP A 733 30.08 -18.98 34.12
C ASP A 733 30.45 -17.71 33.34
N LEU A 734 29.69 -16.64 33.55
CA LEU A 734 30.00 -15.29 33.11
C LEU A 734 30.65 -14.54 34.27
N VAL A 735 31.98 -14.49 34.24
CA VAL A 735 32.79 -13.96 35.35
C VAL A 735 33.08 -12.47 35.09
N PHE A 736 32.58 -11.60 35.96
CA PHE A 736 32.90 -10.17 35.98
C PHE A 736 33.87 -9.89 37.14
N ALA A 737 34.48 -8.71 37.17
CA ALA A 737 35.42 -8.34 38.24
C ALA A 737 34.78 -8.27 39.64
N ASP A 738 33.45 -8.07 39.71
CA ASP A 738 32.67 -7.84 40.92
C ASP A 738 31.57 -8.89 41.18
N ARG A 739 31.24 -9.73 40.19
CA ARG A 739 30.12 -10.69 40.26
C ARG A 739 30.32 -11.91 39.37
N LEU A 740 29.60 -12.98 39.69
CA LEU A 740 29.50 -14.20 38.91
C LEU A 740 28.04 -14.40 38.49
N ASN A 741 27.78 -14.42 37.18
CA ASN A 741 26.50 -14.85 36.62
C ASN A 741 26.69 -16.19 35.91
N GLU A 742 25.60 -16.91 35.61
CA GLU A 742 25.65 -18.15 34.84
C GLU A 742 24.58 -18.13 33.75
N ASN A 743 24.96 -18.48 32.53
CA ASN A 743 24.08 -18.68 31.38
C ASN A 743 24.24 -20.12 30.85
N SER A 744 23.59 -20.47 29.75
CA SER A 744 23.79 -21.79 29.10
C SER A 744 24.28 -21.65 27.68
N ARG A 745 25.21 -22.53 27.28
CA ARG A 745 25.69 -22.71 25.91
C ARG A 745 25.14 -24.00 25.33
N VAL A 746 25.08 -24.06 24.00
CA VAL A 746 24.30 -25.08 23.28
C VAL A 746 25.19 -25.80 22.27
N TYR A 747 25.21 -27.12 22.33
CA TYR A 747 25.78 -27.99 21.31
C TYR A 747 24.81 -28.16 20.14
N TYR A 748 25.37 -28.32 18.95
CA TYR A 748 24.58 -28.59 17.75
C TYR A 748 23.94 -29.98 17.79
N ASN A 749 22.61 -30.02 17.64
CA ASN A 749 21.87 -31.26 17.46
C ASN A 749 20.86 -31.10 16.31
N LYS A 750 20.98 -31.91 15.26
CA LYS A 750 20.13 -31.86 14.06
C LYS A 750 18.61 -32.03 14.30
N LYS A 751 18.19 -32.37 15.53
CA LYS A 751 16.78 -32.41 15.92
C LYS A 751 16.22 -31.04 16.27
N GLN A 752 17.07 -30.09 16.67
CA GLN A 752 16.70 -28.74 17.08
C GLN A 752 16.00 -28.04 15.91
N ALA A 753 14.71 -27.73 16.07
CA ALA A 753 13.92 -27.01 15.09
C ALA A 753 14.01 -25.51 15.40
N TRP A 754 14.44 -24.74 14.41
CA TRP A 754 14.69 -23.30 14.53
C TRP A 754 13.65 -22.50 13.78
N TYR A 755 13.36 -21.30 14.31
CA TYR A 755 12.30 -20.43 13.82
C TYR A 755 12.72 -18.96 13.92
N TYR A 756 12.19 -18.13 13.02
CA TYR A 756 12.29 -16.68 13.11
C TYR A 756 11.01 -16.01 12.59
N TYR A 757 10.86 -14.73 12.90
CA TYR A 757 9.80 -13.87 12.39
C TYR A 757 10.41 -12.88 11.39
N PRO A 758 10.37 -13.14 10.07
CA PRO A 758 10.77 -12.15 9.07
C PRO A 758 9.87 -10.91 9.14
N ASN A 759 10.38 -9.75 8.77
CA ASN A 759 9.72 -8.46 8.84
C ASN A 759 9.03 -8.23 10.18
N LEU A 760 9.76 -8.31 11.30
CA LEU A 760 9.17 -7.99 12.61
C LEU A 760 8.86 -6.48 12.68
N ARG A 761 7.58 -6.14 12.81
CA ARG A 761 7.08 -4.77 12.76
C ARG A 761 7.36 -4.01 14.06
N ASP A 762 7.34 -2.69 13.98
CA ASP A 762 7.49 -1.77 15.11
C ASP A 762 6.28 -1.76 16.07
N ASP A 763 5.17 -2.42 15.71
CA ASP A 763 4.02 -2.71 16.56
C ASP A 763 3.96 -4.17 17.06
N GLU A 764 5.00 -4.98 16.79
CA GLU A 764 5.12 -6.35 17.30
C GLU A 764 6.21 -6.46 18.36
N ILE A 765 6.12 -7.49 19.20
CA ILE A 765 7.17 -7.90 20.13
C ILE A 765 7.22 -9.43 20.20
N ILE A 766 8.42 -9.99 20.20
CA ILE A 766 8.64 -11.42 20.45
C ILE A 766 8.72 -11.62 21.96
N VAL A 767 7.97 -12.58 22.50
CA VAL A 767 8.06 -13.01 23.91
C VAL A 767 8.54 -14.46 23.93
N PHE A 768 9.60 -14.75 24.68
CA PHE A 768 10.20 -16.09 24.74
C PHE A 768 10.71 -16.45 26.15
N GLN A 769 10.48 -17.70 26.54
CA GLN A 769 10.87 -18.24 27.84
C GLN A 769 12.39 -18.38 27.96
N GLN A 770 12.97 -17.86 29.03
CA GLN A 770 14.37 -18.12 29.40
C GLN A 770 14.51 -19.12 30.56
N MET A 771 13.56 -19.17 31.49
CA MET A 771 13.59 -20.13 32.60
C MET A 771 12.20 -20.30 33.20
N ASP A 772 11.77 -21.53 33.48
CA ASP A 772 10.58 -21.84 34.28
C ASP A 772 10.97 -22.73 35.47
N SER A 773 10.79 -22.23 36.70
CA SER A 773 11.32 -22.86 37.91
C SER A 773 10.71 -24.21 38.23
N ARG A 774 9.59 -24.57 37.57
CA ARG A 774 8.94 -25.90 37.66
C ARG A 774 9.77 -27.01 37.02
N PHE A 775 10.74 -26.68 36.17
CA PHE A 775 11.60 -27.65 35.48
C PHE A 775 13.06 -27.50 35.97
N PRO A 776 13.72 -28.53 36.50
CA PRO A 776 15.10 -28.43 36.97
C PRO A 776 16.11 -27.97 35.91
N SER A 777 15.89 -28.32 34.64
CA SER A 777 16.68 -27.86 33.50
C SER A 777 16.34 -26.43 33.02
N GLY A 778 15.41 -25.74 33.68
CA GLY A 778 14.92 -24.40 33.34
C GLY A 778 14.07 -24.31 32.07
N LYS A 779 14.27 -25.18 31.07
CA LYS A 779 13.58 -25.15 29.76
C LYS A 779 13.60 -23.77 29.06
N GLY A 780 14.73 -23.07 29.11
CA GLY A 780 14.89 -21.83 28.34
C GLY A 780 14.97 -22.10 26.84
N VAL A 781 14.52 -21.14 26.02
CA VAL A 781 14.60 -21.15 24.56
C VAL A 781 16.03 -20.83 24.11
N PRO A 782 16.74 -21.77 23.45
CA PRO A 782 17.98 -21.45 22.75
C PRO A 782 17.72 -20.39 21.68
N HIS A 783 18.57 -19.37 21.63
CA HIS A 783 18.41 -18.27 20.69
C HIS A 783 19.75 -17.69 20.24
N SER A 784 19.75 -17.05 19.07
CA SER A 784 20.88 -16.31 18.49
C SER A 784 20.37 -15.27 17.49
N GLY A 785 21.12 -14.18 17.31
CA GLY A 785 21.02 -13.41 16.07
C GLY A 785 21.73 -14.15 14.93
N PHE A 786 21.28 -13.97 13.70
CA PHE A 786 21.90 -14.55 12.50
C PHE A 786 21.83 -13.58 11.33
N MET A 787 22.73 -13.72 10.36
CA MET A 787 22.68 -12.94 9.12
C MET A 787 21.58 -13.49 8.21
N ASN A 788 20.57 -12.69 7.88
CA ASN A 788 19.57 -13.11 6.92
C ASN A 788 20.16 -13.01 5.49
N PRO A 789 20.31 -14.12 4.74
CA PRO A 789 20.89 -14.07 3.40
C PRO A 789 19.97 -13.38 2.37
N PHE A 790 18.69 -13.15 2.72
CA PHE A 790 17.70 -12.49 1.87
C PHE A 790 17.42 -11.03 2.26
N ALA A 791 18.18 -10.48 3.22
CA ALA A 791 18.11 -9.06 3.56
C ALA A 791 18.43 -8.20 2.33
N ASP A 792 17.79 -7.04 2.23
CA ASP A 792 18.13 -6.06 1.20
C ASP A 792 19.57 -5.57 1.38
N GLN A 793 20.26 -5.29 0.28
CA GLN A 793 21.63 -4.74 0.32
C GLN A 793 21.66 -3.35 0.96
N ASP A 794 20.55 -2.61 0.85
CA ASP A 794 20.33 -1.30 1.47
C ASP A 794 19.56 -1.38 2.81
N ALA A 795 19.36 -2.57 3.38
CA ALA A 795 18.64 -2.74 4.64
C ALA A 795 19.33 -2.01 5.80
N ALA A 796 18.54 -1.27 6.59
CA ALA A 796 19.05 -0.53 7.74
C ALA A 796 19.64 -1.48 8.80
N PRO A 797 20.81 -1.18 9.41
CA PRO A 797 21.38 -2.04 10.45
C PRO A 797 20.46 -2.22 11.65
N ARG A 798 20.19 -3.46 12.06
CA ARG A 798 19.34 -3.79 13.23
C ARG A 798 19.54 -2.85 14.42
N VAL A 799 18.45 -2.20 14.83
CA VAL A 799 18.30 -1.51 16.12
C VAL A 799 17.15 -2.18 16.88
N SER A 800 17.41 -2.66 18.10
CA SER A 800 16.44 -3.43 18.87
C SER A 800 16.57 -3.24 20.37
N ILE A 801 15.48 -3.46 21.10
CA ILE A 801 15.46 -3.55 22.57
C ILE A 801 15.16 -4.99 23.00
N GLU A 802 15.86 -5.42 24.04
CA GLU A 802 15.66 -6.67 24.76
C GLU A 802 15.32 -6.33 26.22
N ILE A 803 14.31 -6.99 26.80
CA ILE A 803 13.80 -6.72 28.14
C ILE A 803 13.67 -8.03 28.90
N ARG A 804 14.22 -8.09 30.11
CA ARG A 804 14.15 -9.30 30.96
C ARG A 804 13.05 -9.11 32.00
N VAL A 805 12.07 -10.02 32.04
CA VAL A 805 10.89 -9.94 32.90
C VAL A 805 10.75 -11.21 33.74
N PHE A 806 10.47 -11.02 35.02
CA PHE A 806 10.32 -12.07 36.02
C PHE A 806 8.87 -12.08 36.49
N VAL A 807 8.17 -13.17 36.17
CA VAL A 807 6.76 -13.39 36.50
C VAL A 807 6.68 -14.43 37.61
N TYR A 808 6.01 -14.08 38.69
CA TYR A 808 5.85 -14.93 39.87
C TYR A 808 4.38 -15.34 40.03
N PHE A 809 4.15 -16.62 40.33
CA PHE A 809 2.82 -17.22 40.51
C PHE A 809 2.69 -17.84 41.90
N GLU A 810 1.45 -17.89 42.42
CA GLU A 810 1.10 -18.59 43.68
C GLU A 810 1.39 -20.10 43.63
#